data_AF-A0A4Q7N2B1-F1
#
_entry.id   AF-A0A4Q7N2B1-F1
#
_cell.length_a   1.000
_cell.length_b   1.000
_cell.length_c   1.000
_cell.angle_alpha   90.00
_cell.angle_beta   90.00
_cell.angle_gamma   90.00
#
_symmetry.space_group_name_H-M   'P 1'
#
loop_
_entity.id
_entity.type
_entity.pdbx_description
1 polymer ?
#
loop_
_entity_poly.entity_id
_entity_poly.type
_entity_poly.pdbx_seq_one_letter_code
_entity_poly.pdbx_strand_id
1 'polypeptide(L)'
;MKYFCWIIVLCCLAAPEGHAQKIPFSDQWQFSKEEKLAGNPLLMALGNAVTPDAGWQHVNLPHTANLEPLVIQSQWVGLSWYRKDFTAKKEWKSKQVFLHFEGAMQTATVYLNGKELLTHTGGYLPFSINISSALSFDNNNVLLVRLNNQDSPLVPPGKPLKDLDFCYYSGIYRNVWLEIKNDLHITDPVMEAIPAGGGLHVWYSGVSDKQANVHVATHIRNAGGQSADYSLQWQLLDKKGKMVVKETTAGLKLAPGEALQTTGLLKVLTPQLWHPDNPYLYTLKVQIRKEGILQDEQNIRIGIREFALRDGRFYVNGKPLLFRGTNRHQEYPYIGNALSDNAQYRDAVKIKDAGFNIVRLSHYPQANAFMDACDELGLLTIAAIPGWQFIGNDSFMTHAYRDAQELMRRDRNHASVAIWELSLNETAMPDHFMERMVAIAKEESPASPALTAGWIDKYYDVFFPARQHGKFPDYWKKYTGKIPLFTAEYGDWEYFAQDAGLNQAGYAGLKGSERSSRQLRGDGEKRLLQQALNFQEAHNDNLHNPHLGDANWLMFDYNRGYSPDIEASGIMDLFRLPKFSYYFYKSQAPPGKEPLVNIATWWNERSDPSAIKVYSNCEEVALYLNGKLIEKKKAGRDRISDKLRYPPFVFDLQQFSPGELKAIGYIGNKVVAEDKVITAGEPTAIRLHWDRSGRDLKADGADKVFLYASITDSRGNTCYLSNARLNFSVSGNGQLVGGAAVQAESGIATVLLQSTSQAGPVTITVSGEGLKPQSITIRSQP
;
A
#
# COMPACT_ATOMS: atom_id res chain seq x y z
N MET A 1 -7.84 18.44 -52.54
CA MET A 1 -8.93 18.26 -51.54
C MET A 1 -8.29 18.33 -50.16
N LYS A 2 -8.86 19.14 -49.26
CA LYS A 2 -8.17 19.83 -48.15
C LYS A 2 -7.75 18.90 -47.00
N TYR A 3 -6.52 19.14 -46.51
CA TYR A 3 -5.95 18.61 -45.27
C TYR A 3 -6.77 19.06 -44.05
N PHE A 4 -7.16 18.14 -43.17
CA PHE A 4 -7.71 18.45 -41.85
C PHE A 4 -6.66 18.15 -40.78
N CYS A 5 -6.02 19.22 -40.31
CA CYS A 5 -5.10 19.21 -39.18
C CYS A 5 -5.94 19.17 -37.89
N TRP A 6 -5.86 18.08 -37.13
CA TRP A 6 -6.45 18.01 -35.79
C TRP A 6 -5.51 18.70 -34.80
N ILE A 7 -5.79 19.97 -34.51
CA ILE A 7 -5.23 20.67 -33.36
C ILE A 7 -5.86 20.03 -32.12
N ILE A 8 -5.07 19.31 -31.34
CA ILE A 8 -5.45 18.85 -30.01
C ILE A 8 -5.48 20.10 -29.12
N VAL A 9 -6.67 20.65 -28.91
CA VAL A 9 -6.93 21.62 -27.86
C VAL A 9 -6.98 20.83 -26.55
N LEU A 10 -5.94 20.95 -25.73
CA LEU A 10 -6.07 20.65 -24.30
C LEU A 10 -7.15 21.58 -23.76
N CYS A 11 -8.35 21.05 -23.51
CA CYS A 11 -9.31 21.70 -22.64
C CYS A 11 -8.75 21.64 -21.20
N CYS A 12 -7.81 22.52 -20.89
CA CYS A 12 -7.74 23.07 -19.54
C CYS A 12 -9.08 23.77 -19.32
N LEU A 13 -10.01 23.12 -18.62
CA LEU A 13 -11.07 23.86 -17.95
C LEU A 13 -10.35 24.86 -17.05
N ALA A 14 -10.32 26.12 -17.47
CA ALA A 14 -9.89 27.20 -16.62
C ALA A 14 -10.76 27.11 -15.36
N ALA A 15 -10.14 26.80 -14.23
CA ALA A 15 -10.80 26.95 -12.94
C ALA A 15 -11.31 28.41 -12.88
N PRO A 16 -12.52 28.66 -12.39
CA PRO A 16 -13.00 30.02 -12.24
C PRO A 16 -11.95 30.87 -11.54
N GLU A 17 -11.69 32.07 -12.06
CA GLU A 17 -10.69 32.98 -11.51
C GLU A 17 -10.93 33.15 -10.00
N GLY A 18 -9.91 32.83 -9.19
CA GLY A 18 -9.91 33.12 -7.76
C GLY A 18 -10.01 31.94 -6.80
N HIS A 19 -10.08 30.68 -7.23
CA HIS A 19 -10.13 29.52 -6.31
C HIS A 19 -8.76 28.89 -6.03
N ALA A 20 -8.67 28.16 -4.92
CA ALA A 20 -7.49 27.37 -4.61
C ALA A 20 -7.27 26.26 -5.65
N GLN A 21 -6.00 25.97 -5.95
CA GLN A 21 -5.59 24.99 -6.95
C GLN A 21 -4.61 24.01 -6.30
N LYS A 22 -4.84 22.70 -6.50
CA LYS A 22 -3.87 21.66 -6.18
C LYS A 22 -3.38 21.05 -7.49
N ILE A 23 -2.14 21.34 -7.85
CA ILE A 23 -1.58 21.02 -9.16
C ILE A 23 -0.55 19.89 -8.98
N PRO A 24 -0.67 18.76 -9.70
CA PRO A 24 0.40 17.76 -9.73
C PRO A 24 1.71 18.40 -10.15
N PHE A 25 2.78 18.17 -9.40
CA PHE A 25 4.09 18.77 -9.63
C PHE A 25 5.14 17.69 -9.89
N SER A 26 4.72 16.59 -10.53
CA SER A 26 5.49 15.38 -10.71
C SER A 26 6.27 15.29 -12.02
N ASP A 27 5.96 16.13 -13.01
CA ASP A 27 6.57 16.06 -14.34
C ASP A 27 7.88 16.86 -14.45
N GLN A 28 8.64 16.64 -15.53
CA GLN A 28 9.75 17.53 -15.96
C GLN A 28 10.80 17.83 -14.88
N TRP A 29 11.09 16.85 -14.02
CA TRP A 29 12.19 16.94 -13.09
C TRP A 29 13.49 16.54 -13.77
N GLN A 30 14.58 17.01 -13.18
CA GLN A 30 15.93 16.58 -13.49
C GLN A 30 16.53 15.95 -12.24
N PHE A 31 17.35 14.93 -12.42
CA PHE A 31 17.93 14.15 -11.33
C PHE A 31 19.43 13.90 -11.55
N SER A 32 20.21 13.95 -10.47
CA SER A 32 21.60 13.51 -10.46
C SER A 32 22.01 12.95 -9.10
N LYS A 33 22.93 11.97 -9.08
CA LYS A 33 23.61 11.52 -7.87
C LYS A 33 24.81 12.42 -7.61
N GLU A 34 25.10 12.75 -6.36
CA GLU A 34 26.15 13.74 -6.04
C GLU A 34 27.56 13.32 -6.50
N GLU A 35 27.90 12.04 -6.46
CA GLU A 35 29.18 11.54 -6.99
C GLU A 35 29.41 11.92 -8.46
N LYS A 36 28.33 12.09 -9.24
CA LYS A 36 28.41 12.56 -10.64
C LYS A 36 28.53 14.08 -10.77
N LEU A 37 28.36 14.81 -9.66
CA LEU A 37 28.54 16.26 -9.54
C LEU A 37 29.92 16.61 -8.95
N ALA A 38 30.64 15.64 -8.38
CA ALA A 38 31.97 15.81 -7.82
C ALA A 38 32.98 16.20 -8.92
N GLY A 39 33.22 17.51 -9.04
CA GLY A 39 34.04 18.11 -10.10
C GLY A 39 33.49 19.43 -10.65
N ASN A 40 32.26 19.82 -10.29
CA ASN A 40 31.65 21.09 -10.72
C ASN A 40 31.67 22.15 -9.57
N PRO A 41 32.53 23.18 -9.62
CA PRO A 41 32.61 24.23 -8.59
C PRO A 41 31.33 25.08 -8.44
N LEU A 42 30.39 25.02 -9.40
CA LEU A 42 29.18 25.84 -9.43
C LEU A 42 28.06 25.39 -8.47
N LEU A 43 28.12 24.17 -7.92
CA LEU A 43 27.17 23.73 -6.88
C LEU A 43 27.59 24.13 -5.46
N MET A 44 28.88 24.44 -5.24
CA MET A 44 29.36 24.95 -3.94
C MET A 44 29.08 26.44 -3.74
N ALA A 45 28.65 27.16 -4.78
CA ALA A 45 28.23 28.55 -4.70
C ALA A 45 26.71 28.65 -4.96
N LEU A 46 25.92 28.69 -3.89
CA LEU A 46 24.46 28.95 -3.86
C LEU A 46 24.09 30.37 -4.34
N GLY A 47 24.62 30.81 -5.49
CA GLY A 47 24.48 32.16 -6.00
C GLY A 47 24.54 32.21 -7.52
N ASN A 48 23.35 32.29 -8.13
CA ASN A 48 23.06 32.59 -9.53
C ASN A 48 23.37 31.49 -10.57
N ALA A 49 22.26 30.95 -11.12
CA ALA A 49 22.18 30.19 -12.36
C ALA A 49 23.02 28.89 -12.42
N VAL A 50 22.53 27.83 -11.77
CA VAL A 50 22.86 26.47 -12.21
C VAL A 50 22.23 26.30 -13.60
N THR A 51 23.04 26.48 -14.65
CA THR A 51 22.69 26.04 -16.00
C THR A 51 22.47 24.53 -15.98
N PRO A 52 21.48 24.00 -16.71
CA PRO A 52 21.33 22.55 -16.87
C PRO A 52 22.66 21.96 -17.33
N ASP A 53 23.32 21.16 -16.49
CA ASP A 53 24.48 20.39 -16.93
C ASP A 53 24.00 19.30 -17.89
N ALA A 54 24.80 19.02 -18.93
CA ALA A 54 24.55 17.99 -19.94
C ALA A 54 24.49 16.53 -19.38
N GLY A 55 24.47 16.36 -18.05
CA GLY A 55 24.50 15.07 -17.36
C GLY A 55 23.33 14.78 -16.41
N TRP A 56 22.38 15.70 -16.21
CA TRP A 56 21.20 15.42 -15.37
C TRP A 56 20.17 14.59 -16.14
N GLN A 57 19.65 13.54 -15.51
CA GLN A 57 18.62 12.69 -16.09
C GLN A 57 17.25 13.35 -16.00
N HIS A 58 16.48 13.36 -17.08
CA HIS A 58 15.07 13.74 -17.04
C HIS A 58 14.23 12.63 -16.40
N VAL A 59 13.44 12.98 -15.40
CA VAL A 59 12.62 12.04 -14.63
C VAL A 59 11.25 12.63 -14.33
N ASN A 60 10.27 11.74 -14.11
CA ASN A 60 9.00 12.07 -13.51
C ASN A 60 8.92 11.43 -12.13
N LEU A 61 8.20 12.06 -11.22
CA LEU A 61 7.89 11.55 -9.90
C LEU A 61 6.62 10.70 -9.94
N PRO A 62 6.45 9.71 -9.04
CA PRO A 62 7.44 9.20 -8.10
C PRO A 62 8.71 8.62 -8.72
N HIS A 63 9.88 8.92 -8.13
CA HIS A 63 11.19 8.50 -8.63
C HIS A 63 12.09 7.94 -7.52
N THR A 64 12.83 6.87 -7.83
CA THR A 64 13.90 6.32 -6.97
C THR A 64 15.25 6.85 -7.41
N ALA A 65 16.14 7.20 -6.48
CA ALA A 65 17.47 7.68 -6.83
C ALA A 65 18.36 6.58 -7.46
N ASN A 66 18.03 5.31 -7.26
CA ASN A 66 18.77 4.19 -7.81
C ASN A 66 17.81 3.07 -8.27
N LEU A 67 18.09 2.49 -9.43
CA LEU A 67 17.52 1.20 -9.81
C LEU A 67 18.34 0.10 -9.13
N GLU A 68 17.71 -0.62 -8.22
CA GLU A 68 18.35 -1.69 -7.46
C GLU A 68 18.38 -3.01 -8.27
N PRO A 69 19.29 -3.96 -7.97
CA PRO A 69 19.18 -5.32 -8.48
C PRO A 69 17.90 -6.00 -7.99
N LEU A 70 17.56 -7.15 -8.59
CA LEU A 70 16.38 -7.92 -8.18
C LEU A 70 16.48 -8.40 -6.72
N VAL A 71 17.67 -8.88 -6.34
CA VAL A 71 18.04 -9.26 -4.98
C VAL A 71 19.05 -8.24 -4.46
N ILE A 72 18.71 -7.58 -3.36
CA ILE A 72 19.47 -6.46 -2.80
C ILE A 72 20.23 -6.92 -1.57
N GLN A 73 21.56 -6.99 -1.69
CA GLN A 73 22.46 -7.23 -0.56
C GLN A 73 23.10 -5.92 -0.05
N SER A 74 23.13 -4.89 -0.89
CA SER A 74 23.72 -3.59 -0.53
C SER A 74 22.96 -2.51 -1.30
N GLN A 75 21.92 -1.98 -0.65
CA GLN A 75 21.16 -0.87 -1.19
C GLN A 75 22.07 0.34 -1.42
N TRP A 76 21.81 1.10 -2.50
CA TRP A 76 22.53 2.36 -2.71
C TRP A 76 22.19 3.38 -1.62
N VAL A 77 23.24 3.92 -0.99
CA VAL A 77 23.17 5.03 -0.04
C VAL A 77 24.04 6.18 -0.52
N GLY A 78 23.56 7.40 -0.37
CA GLY A 78 24.34 8.58 -0.70
C GLY A 78 23.52 9.85 -0.80
N LEU A 79 24.14 10.84 -1.44
CA LEU A 79 23.55 12.13 -1.70
C LEU A 79 23.00 12.18 -3.13
N SER A 80 21.81 12.73 -3.29
CA SER A 80 21.20 12.95 -4.60
C SER A 80 20.50 14.29 -4.68
N TRP A 81 20.34 14.77 -5.91
CA TRP A 81 19.78 16.08 -6.21
C TRP A 81 18.68 15.97 -7.24
N TYR A 82 17.60 16.71 -6.98
CA TYR A 82 16.50 16.93 -7.90
C TYR A 82 16.41 18.41 -8.22
N ARG A 83 16.11 18.73 -9.48
CA ARG A 83 15.94 20.10 -9.98
C ARG A 83 14.65 20.20 -10.78
N LYS A 84 13.91 21.28 -10.58
CA LYS A 84 12.78 21.63 -11.45
C LYS A 84 12.79 23.12 -11.73
N ASP A 85 12.75 23.43 -13.02
CA ASP A 85 12.48 24.76 -13.54
C ASP A 85 10.97 24.96 -13.64
N PHE A 86 10.47 26.11 -13.20
CA PHE A 86 9.07 26.46 -13.42
C PHE A 86 8.85 27.98 -13.44
N THR A 87 7.87 28.40 -14.23
CA THR A 87 7.46 29.81 -14.29
C THR A 87 6.31 30.06 -13.33
N ALA A 88 6.46 31.05 -12.45
CA ALA A 88 5.37 31.49 -11.60
C ALA A 88 4.33 32.27 -12.42
N LYS A 89 3.06 31.89 -12.33
CA LYS A 89 1.99 32.64 -13.00
C LYS A 89 1.77 33.98 -12.31
N LYS A 90 1.57 35.07 -13.06
CA LYS A 90 1.33 36.42 -12.51
C LYS A 90 0.18 36.46 -11.50
N GLU A 91 -0.83 35.62 -11.70
CA GLU A 91 -1.99 35.45 -10.80
C GLU A 91 -1.62 34.99 -9.39
N TRP A 92 -0.45 34.39 -9.19
CA TRP A 92 0.01 33.91 -7.88
C TRP A 92 0.59 35.01 -6.99
N LYS A 93 0.81 36.23 -7.49
CA LYS A 93 1.41 37.34 -6.71
C LYS A 93 0.64 37.70 -5.44
N SER A 94 -0.66 37.45 -5.42
CA SER A 94 -1.57 37.70 -4.29
C SER A 94 -2.06 36.41 -3.63
N LYS A 95 -1.33 35.30 -3.81
CA LYS A 95 -1.71 33.98 -3.34
C LYS A 95 -0.65 33.43 -2.39
N GLN A 96 -1.08 32.46 -1.60
CA GLN A 96 -0.22 31.60 -0.81
C GLN A 96 0.13 30.36 -1.66
N VAL A 97 1.41 30.20 -2.01
CA VAL A 97 1.92 29.10 -2.84
C VAL A 97 2.71 28.15 -1.96
N PHE A 98 2.30 26.89 -1.93
CA PHE A 98 2.94 25.84 -1.15
C PHE A 98 3.49 24.74 -2.05
N LEU A 99 4.66 24.20 -1.69
CA LEU A 99 5.11 22.89 -2.15
C LEU A 99 4.75 21.86 -1.08
N HIS A 100 4.05 20.80 -1.47
CA HIS A 100 3.70 19.68 -0.60
C HIS A 100 4.35 18.40 -1.13
N PHE A 101 5.25 17.81 -0.34
CA PHE A 101 5.90 16.55 -0.63
C PHE A 101 5.22 15.44 0.17
N GLU A 102 4.71 14.39 -0.48
CA GLU A 102 4.09 13.26 0.22
C GLU A 102 5.12 12.31 0.87
N GLY A 103 6.37 12.39 0.45
CA GLY A 103 7.50 11.63 0.99
C GLY A 103 8.75 11.75 0.13
N ALA A 104 9.90 11.96 0.77
CA ALA A 104 11.21 12.03 0.14
C ALA A 104 12.26 11.40 1.06
N MET A 105 12.93 10.34 0.59
CA MET A 105 13.76 9.50 1.46
C MET A 105 15.23 9.98 1.50
N GLN A 106 15.86 10.25 2.65
CA GLN A 106 15.29 10.31 4.01
C GLN A 106 15.39 11.70 4.65
N THR A 107 16.49 12.43 4.44
CA THR A 107 16.59 13.83 4.83
C THR A 107 16.56 14.70 3.59
N ALA A 108 15.59 15.62 3.50
CA ALA A 108 15.38 16.48 2.35
C ALA A 108 15.70 17.94 2.68
N THR A 109 16.66 18.54 1.97
CA THR A 109 16.91 20.00 2.02
C THR A 109 16.40 20.64 0.73
N VAL A 110 15.50 21.61 0.86
CA VAL A 110 14.82 22.28 -0.27
C VAL A 110 15.35 23.69 -0.43
N TYR A 111 15.73 24.04 -1.66
CA TYR A 111 16.19 25.37 -2.06
C TYR A 111 15.31 25.91 -3.18
N LEU A 112 15.03 27.22 -3.15
CA LEU A 112 14.37 27.91 -4.25
C LEU A 112 15.19 29.16 -4.60
N ASN A 113 15.55 29.30 -5.88
CA ASN A 113 16.30 30.46 -6.38
C ASN A 113 17.60 30.71 -5.59
N GLY A 114 18.29 29.64 -5.20
CA GLY A 114 19.54 29.68 -4.41
C GLY A 114 19.35 29.82 -2.90
N LYS A 115 18.14 30.09 -2.40
CA LYS A 115 17.86 30.21 -0.97
C LYS A 115 17.39 28.88 -0.39
N GLU A 116 18.02 28.43 0.70
CA GLU A 116 17.51 27.30 1.50
C GLU A 116 16.20 27.69 2.18
N LEU A 117 15.17 26.84 2.05
CA LEU A 117 13.85 27.07 2.61
C LEU A 117 13.53 26.15 3.79
N LEU A 118 13.91 24.88 3.71
CA LEU A 118 13.61 23.87 4.73
C LEU A 118 14.63 22.72 4.66
N THR A 119 14.97 22.17 5.83
CA THR A 119 15.49 20.80 5.96
C THR A 119 14.48 19.95 6.74
N HIS A 120 14.03 18.84 6.15
CA HIS A 120 13.11 17.88 6.75
C HIS A 120 13.81 16.55 7.00
N THR A 121 13.61 15.96 8.18
CA THR A 121 14.15 14.63 8.56
C THR A 121 13.04 13.59 8.57
N GLY A 122 13.31 12.41 8.00
CA GLY A 122 12.32 11.33 7.89
C GLY A 122 11.75 11.25 6.47
N GLY A 123 11.57 10.03 5.95
CA GLY A 123 11.21 9.82 4.55
C GLY A 123 9.78 9.35 4.30
N TYR A 124 9.03 9.01 5.34
CA TYR A 124 7.71 8.37 5.19
C TYR A 124 6.51 9.28 5.39
N LEU A 125 6.70 10.46 5.97
CA LEU A 125 5.62 11.39 6.28
C LEU A 125 5.77 12.67 5.44
N PRO A 126 4.65 13.36 5.16
CA PRO A 126 4.64 14.49 4.27
C PRO A 126 5.20 15.74 4.95
N PHE A 127 5.69 16.68 4.14
CA PHE A 127 6.02 18.02 4.61
C PHE A 127 5.64 19.07 3.55
N SER A 128 5.31 20.26 4.04
CA SER A 128 4.88 21.38 3.22
C SER A 128 5.80 22.59 3.44
N ILE A 129 5.94 23.45 2.42
CA ILE A 129 6.73 24.69 2.50
C ILE A 129 5.95 25.81 1.82
N ASN A 130 5.71 26.93 2.49
CA ASN A 130 5.20 28.15 1.84
C ASN A 130 6.35 28.84 1.09
N ILE A 131 6.25 28.90 -0.23
CA ILE A 131 7.27 29.46 -1.12
C ILE A 131 6.92 30.85 -1.66
N SER A 132 5.76 31.42 -1.29
CA SER A 132 5.21 32.64 -1.88
C SER A 132 6.20 33.81 -1.95
N SER A 133 6.93 34.05 -0.85
CA SER A 133 7.89 35.16 -0.74
C SER A 133 9.23 34.90 -1.42
N ALA A 134 9.49 33.65 -1.85
CA ALA A 134 10.72 33.25 -2.51
C ALA A 134 10.56 33.10 -4.04
N LEU A 135 9.34 33.24 -4.57
CA LEU A 135 9.05 33.18 -5.99
C LEU A 135 9.57 34.43 -6.73
N SER A 136 10.20 34.21 -7.88
CA SER A 136 10.41 35.22 -8.91
C SER A 136 9.26 35.18 -9.91
N PHE A 137 8.71 36.35 -10.23
CA PHE A 137 7.66 36.50 -11.25
C PHE A 137 8.19 37.07 -12.57
N ASP A 138 9.39 37.63 -12.54
CA ASP A 138 10.04 38.24 -13.71
C ASP A 138 11.07 37.28 -14.34
N ASN A 139 11.48 36.25 -13.59
CA ASN A 139 12.42 35.22 -14.03
C ASN A 139 11.85 33.82 -13.82
N ASN A 140 12.46 32.83 -14.47
CA ASN A 140 12.17 31.42 -14.18
C ASN A 140 12.61 31.06 -12.75
N ASN A 141 11.84 30.21 -12.07
CA ASN A 141 12.18 29.72 -10.74
C ASN A 141 12.92 28.39 -10.83
N VAL A 142 13.95 28.25 -10.00
CA VAL A 142 14.77 27.04 -9.92
C VAL A 142 14.58 26.42 -8.54
N LEU A 143 13.87 25.30 -8.47
CA LEU A 143 13.72 24.47 -7.28
C LEU A 143 14.83 23.41 -7.27
N LEU A 144 15.55 23.29 -6.16
CA LEU A 144 16.49 22.20 -5.90
C LEU A 144 16.08 21.45 -4.64
N VAL A 145 16.20 20.12 -4.66
CA VAL A 145 15.99 19.25 -3.50
C VAL A 145 17.20 18.34 -3.37
N ARG A 146 17.94 18.48 -2.28
CA ARG A 146 19.02 17.54 -1.91
C ARG A 146 18.44 16.48 -0.98
N LEU A 147 18.67 15.21 -1.31
CA LEU A 147 18.32 14.08 -0.45
C LEU A 147 19.58 13.41 0.10
N ASN A 148 19.51 13.01 1.38
CA ASN A 148 20.47 12.13 2.03
C ASN A 148 19.75 10.90 2.59
N ASN A 149 20.17 9.70 2.18
CA ASN A 149 19.70 8.43 2.74
C ASN A 149 20.83 7.62 3.42
N GLN A 150 21.92 8.26 3.82
CA GLN A 150 22.92 7.62 4.66
C GLN A 150 22.32 7.25 6.04
N ASP A 151 22.82 6.15 6.61
CA ASP A 151 22.39 5.66 7.92
C ASP A 151 22.45 6.75 8.98
N SER A 152 21.36 6.91 9.73
CA SER A 152 21.28 7.87 10.83
C SER A 152 20.57 7.25 12.03
N PRO A 153 21.25 7.05 13.17
CA PRO A 153 20.61 6.50 14.37
C PRO A 153 19.62 7.46 15.03
N LEU A 154 19.52 8.69 14.53
CA LEU A 154 18.64 9.73 15.06
C LEU A 154 17.28 9.74 14.36
N VAL A 155 17.18 9.22 13.13
CA VAL A 155 15.96 9.32 12.32
C VAL A 155 15.36 7.92 12.15
N PRO A 156 14.12 7.67 12.60
CA PRO A 156 13.44 6.40 12.39
C PRO A 156 13.50 5.92 10.92
N PRO A 157 13.84 4.64 10.65
CA PRO A 157 13.91 3.52 11.60
C PRO A 157 15.18 3.45 12.46
N GLY A 158 16.20 4.28 12.21
CA GLY A 158 17.40 4.42 13.04
C GLY A 158 18.41 3.28 12.96
N LYS A 159 17.94 2.05 12.74
CA LYS A 159 18.79 0.86 12.59
C LYS A 159 19.61 0.96 11.28
N PRO A 160 20.93 0.73 11.30
CA PRO A 160 21.76 0.72 10.11
C PRO A 160 21.27 -0.30 9.06
N LEU A 161 21.39 0.01 7.77
CA LEU A 161 20.91 -0.87 6.69
C LEU A 161 21.50 -2.28 6.74
N LYS A 162 22.77 -2.38 7.14
CA LYS A 162 23.47 -3.67 7.28
C LYS A 162 22.85 -4.60 8.33
N ASP A 163 21.99 -4.09 9.21
CA ASP A 163 21.33 -4.83 10.29
C ASP A 163 19.79 -4.75 10.21
N LEU A 164 19.24 -4.10 9.17
CA LEU A 164 17.81 -3.86 8.98
C LEU A 164 17.21 -4.90 8.03
N ASP A 165 16.09 -5.52 8.40
CA ASP A 165 15.40 -6.55 7.61
C ASP A 165 14.39 -5.97 6.61
N PHE A 166 14.72 -4.82 6.03
CA PHE A 166 14.06 -4.18 4.89
C PHE A 166 14.89 -3.01 4.36
N CYS A 167 14.58 -2.55 3.15
CA CYS A 167 15.25 -1.46 2.46
C CYS A 167 14.50 -0.11 2.62
N TYR A 168 15.23 1.02 2.70
CA TYR A 168 14.66 2.38 2.62
C TYR A 168 15.15 3.14 1.38
N TYR A 169 14.45 2.91 0.28
CA TYR A 169 14.79 3.41 -1.05
C TYR A 169 14.82 4.94 -1.14
N SER A 170 15.99 5.48 -1.51
CA SER A 170 16.21 6.91 -1.71
C SER A 170 15.38 7.48 -2.87
N GLY A 171 15.08 8.79 -2.82
CA GLY A 171 14.41 9.52 -3.89
C GLY A 171 13.16 10.27 -3.44
N ILE A 172 12.62 11.09 -4.33
CA ILE A 172 11.28 11.68 -4.17
C ILE A 172 10.28 10.62 -4.67
N TYR A 173 10.08 9.62 -3.82
CA TYR A 173 9.39 8.37 -4.16
C TYR A 173 7.87 8.45 -3.97
N ARG A 174 7.32 9.63 -3.67
CA ARG A 174 5.88 9.91 -3.66
C ARG A 174 5.57 11.22 -4.39
N ASN A 175 4.29 11.53 -4.51
CA ASN A 175 3.84 12.69 -5.27
C ASN A 175 4.29 14.01 -4.63
N VAL A 176 4.46 15.02 -5.49
CA VAL A 176 4.67 16.40 -5.09
C VAL A 176 3.54 17.23 -5.68
N TRP A 177 3.01 18.16 -4.89
CA TRP A 177 1.93 19.04 -5.27
C TRP A 177 2.33 20.50 -5.12
N LEU A 178 1.91 21.33 -6.07
CA LEU A 178 1.93 22.77 -5.94
C LEU A 178 0.53 23.23 -5.55
N GLU A 179 0.37 23.77 -4.34
CA GLU A 179 -0.91 24.25 -3.82
C GLU A 179 -0.96 25.77 -3.85
N ILE A 180 -1.89 26.33 -4.62
CA ILE A 180 -2.13 27.77 -4.73
C ILE A 180 -3.39 28.09 -3.93
N LYS A 181 -3.29 28.88 -2.88
CA LYS A 181 -4.40 29.22 -1.97
C LYS A 181 -4.58 30.74 -1.88
N ASN A 182 -5.79 31.18 -1.54
CA ASN A 182 -5.99 32.58 -1.14
C ASN A 182 -5.41 32.84 0.25
N ASP A 183 -5.31 34.11 0.63
CA ASP A 183 -4.88 34.49 1.98
C ASP A 183 -5.74 33.87 3.07
N LEU A 184 -7.06 33.83 2.87
CA LEU A 184 -7.98 33.10 3.72
C LEU A 184 -8.15 31.67 3.21
N HIS A 185 -7.59 30.69 3.91
CA HIS A 185 -7.50 29.31 3.44
C HIS A 185 -7.52 28.27 4.56
N ILE A 186 -7.84 27.02 4.19
CA ILE A 186 -7.72 25.84 5.03
C ILE A 186 -6.24 25.43 5.10
N THR A 187 -5.74 25.26 6.32
CA THR A 187 -4.32 25.01 6.56
C THR A 187 -3.92 23.56 6.28
N ASP A 188 -2.62 23.29 6.26
CA ASP A 188 -2.10 21.91 6.21
C ASP A 188 -2.04 21.32 7.63
N PRO A 189 -2.56 20.10 7.87
CA PRO A 189 -2.65 19.55 9.22
C PRO A 189 -1.29 19.21 9.83
N VAL A 190 -0.28 18.85 9.02
CA VAL A 190 1.06 18.52 9.49
C VAL A 190 1.86 19.79 9.76
N MET A 191 1.84 20.76 8.84
CA MET A 191 2.57 22.03 8.96
C MET A 191 2.12 22.87 10.16
N GLU A 192 0.82 22.89 10.50
CA GLU A 192 0.33 23.67 11.64
C GLU A 192 0.82 23.14 12.98
N ALA A 193 1.12 21.85 13.06
CA ALA A 193 1.64 21.19 14.25
C ALA A 193 0.77 21.30 15.52
N ILE A 194 -0.56 21.41 15.37
CA ILE A 194 -1.51 21.54 16.48
C ILE A 194 -2.19 20.20 16.76
N PRO A 195 -2.19 19.69 18.01
CA PRO A 195 -2.91 18.47 18.38
C PRO A 195 -4.40 18.51 18.03
N ALA A 196 -4.88 17.48 17.34
CA ALA A 196 -6.25 17.38 16.84
C ALA A 196 -6.71 18.56 15.96
N GLY A 197 -5.76 19.39 15.49
CA GLY A 197 -5.99 20.62 14.75
C GLY A 197 -5.32 20.63 13.37
N GLY A 198 -5.30 21.80 12.74
CA GLY A 198 -4.84 22.02 11.36
C GLY A 198 -5.73 21.34 10.31
N GLY A 199 -5.83 21.89 9.09
CA GLY A 199 -6.63 21.31 8.01
C GLY A 199 -8.06 20.92 8.38
N LEU A 200 -8.47 19.72 7.95
CA LEU A 200 -9.78 19.12 8.28
C LEU A 200 -9.60 17.96 9.27
N HIS A 201 -10.47 17.88 10.27
CA HIS A 201 -10.58 16.75 11.19
C HIS A 201 -12.04 16.32 11.26
N VAL A 202 -12.32 15.08 10.84
CA VAL A 202 -13.67 14.52 10.78
C VAL A 202 -13.83 13.37 11.77
N TRP A 203 -14.92 13.37 12.53
CA TRP A 203 -15.30 12.24 13.37
C TRP A 203 -16.81 12.05 13.41
N TYR A 204 -17.24 10.91 13.96
CA TYR A 204 -18.64 10.48 13.92
C TYR A 204 -19.19 10.22 15.31
N SER A 205 -20.47 10.54 15.52
CA SER A 205 -21.20 10.12 16.73
C SER A 205 -22.63 9.68 16.43
N GLY A 206 -23.20 8.85 17.31
CA GLY A 206 -24.57 8.35 17.16
C GLY A 206 -24.81 7.58 15.87
N VAL A 207 -23.81 6.82 15.40
CA VAL A 207 -23.83 6.08 14.13
C VAL A 207 -24.82 4.92 14.22
N SER A 208 -25.81 4.92 13.34
CA SER A 208 -26.81 3.87 13.18
C SER A 208 -27.32 3.84 11.73
N ASP A 209 -28.18 2.88 11.42
CA ASP A 209 -28.92 2.83 10.15
C ASP A 209 -29.92 3.98 9.98
N LYS A 210 -30.36 4.60 11.09
CA LYS A 210 -31.36 5.69 11.10
C LYS A 210 -30.74 7.08 11.00
N GLN A 211 -29.61 7.30 11.67
CA GLN A 211 -28.91 8.57 11.66
C GLN A 211 -27.42 8.42 11.97
N ALA A 212 -26.62 9.40 11.58
CA ALA A 212 -25.27 9.63 12.07
C ALA A 212 -24.96 11.12 12.10
N ASN A 213 -24.16 11.54 13.08
CA ASN A 213 -23.62 12.90 13.15
C ASN A 213 -22.20 12.89 12.58
N VAL A 214 -21.94 13.75 11.60
CA VAL A 214 -20.60 13.98 11.05
C VAL A 214 -20.12 15.34 11.56
N HIS A 215 -19.12 15.31 12.43
CA HIS A 215 -18.48 16.51 12.95
C HIS A 215 -17.29 16.85 12.07
N VAL A 216 -17.12 18.12 11.74
CA VAL A 216 -16.03 18.59 10.89
C VAL A 216 -15.39 19.81 11.54
N ALA A 217 -14.24 19.62 12.17
CA ALA A 217 -13.38 20.72 12.56
C ALA A 217 -12.57 21.18 11.34
N THR A 218 -12.57 22.48 11.09
CA THR A 218 -11.85 23.12 9.98
C THR A 218 -10.97 24.22 10.54
N HIS A 219 -9.67 24.09 10.33
CA HIS A 219 -8.67 25.07 10.74
C HIS A 219 -8.35 26.02 9.59
N ILE A 220 -8.54 27.31 9.82
CA ILE A 220 -8.50 28.36 8.80
C ILE A 220 -7.47 29.40 9.21
N ARG A 221 -6.66 29.85 8.26
CA ARG A 221 -5.69 30.92 8.44
C ARG A 221 -6.05 32.12 7.57
N ASN A 222 -5.85 33.32 8.10
CA ASN A 222 -5.84 34.56 7.31
C ASN A 222 -4.39 35.05 7.19
N ALA A 223 -3.74 34.73 6.07
CA ALA A 223 -2.38 35.20 5.77
C ALA A 223 -2.33 36.63 5.19
N GLY A 224 -3.49 37.28 5.02
CA GLY A 224 -3.59 38.61 4.42
C GLY A 224 -3.35 39.74 5.42
N GLY A 225 -3.13 40.95 4.89
CA GLY A 225 -2.87 42.14 5.70
C GLY A 225 -4.10 42.81 6.32
N GLN A 226 -5.30 42.26 6.11
CA GLN A 226 -6.57 42.83 6.60
C GLN A 226 -7.41 41.76 7.29
N SER A 227 -8.23 42.18 8.25
CA SER A 227 -9.20 41.27 8.86
C SER A 227 -10.20 40.78 7.80
N ALA A 228 -10.62 39.52 7.92
CA ALA A 228 -11.56 38.91 7.02
C ALA A 228 -12.83 38.50 7.78
N ASP A 229 -13.97 39.03 7.34
CA ASP A 229 -15.29 38.49 7.68
C ASP A 229 -15.68 37.44 6.64
N TYR A 230 -16.07 36.26 7.10
CA TYR A 230 -16.29 35.11 6.21
C TYR A 230 -17.39 34.18 6.71
N SER A 231 -17.75 33.24 5.85
CA SER A 231 -18.62 32.12 6.15
C SER A 231 -17.94 30.82 5.77
N LEU A 232 -18.26 29.78 6.52
CA LEU A 232 -17.78 28.42 6.32
C LEU A 232 -18.96 27.53 6.00
N GLN A 233 -18.82 26.71 4.95
CA GLN A 233 -19.86 25.83 4.49
C GLN A 233 -19.33 24.41 4.35
N TRP A 234 -20.02 23.47 4.97
CA TRP A 234 -19.75 22.04 4.84
C TRP A 234 -20.88 21.39 4.06
N GLN A 235 -20.54 20.60 3.06
CA GLN A 235 -21.48 19.85 2.23
C GLN A 235 -21.07 18.39 2.20
N LEU A 236 -22.00 17.50 2.48
CA LEU A 236 -21.80 16.07 2.27
C LEU A 236 -22.48 15.65 0.97
N LEU A 237 -21.72 15.08 0.05
CA LEU A 237 -22.20 14.61 -1.25
C LEU A 237 -22.15 13.07 -1.28
N ASP A 238 -23.18 12.46 -1.85
CA ASP A 238 -23.21 11.02 -2.11
C ASP A 238 -22.26 10.63 -3.26
N LYS A 239 -22.11 9.32 -3.52
CA LYS A 239 -21.24 8.81 -4.59
C LYS A 239 -21.61 9.26 -6.01
N LYS A 240 -22.81 9.83 -6.21
CA LYS A 240 -23.28 10.39 -7.48
C LYS A 240 -23.10 11.91 -7.52
N GLY A 241 -22.50 12.51 -6.49
CA GLY A 241 -22.34 13.96 -6.36
C GLY A 241 -23.61 14.68 -5.89
N LYS A 242 -24.66 13.97 -5.46
CA LYS A 242 -25.88 14.59 -4.94
C LYS A 242 -25.65 15.02 -3.50
N MET A 243 -26.02 16.26 -3.19
CA MET A 243 -25.95 16.80 -1.82
C MET A 243 -26.93 16.06 -0.90
N VAL A 244 -26.39 15.52 0.20
CA VAL A 244 -27.11 14.79 1.25
C VAL A 244 -27.50 15.73 2.37
N VAL A 245 -26.54 16.53 2.85
CA VAL A 245 -26.73 17.52 3.90
C VAL A 245 -25.72 18.65 3.72
N LYS A 246 -26.08 19.83 4.20
CA LYS A 246 -25.23 21.02 4.17
C LYS A 246 -25.44 21.82 5.45
N GLU A 247 -24.35 22.37 5.96
CA GLU A 247 -24.35 23.33 7.07
C GLU A 247 -23.56 24.58 6.68
N THR A 248 -23.91 25.72 7.27
CA THR A 248 -23.20 26.98 7.02
C THR A 248 -23.16 27.83 8.29
N THR A 249 -21.96 28.24 8.66
CA THR A 249 -21.71 29.21 9.74
C THR A 249 -21.25 30.52 9.11
N ALA A 250 -21.93 31.63 9.42
CA ALA A 250 -21.62 32.97 8.91
C ALA A 250 -21.23 33.92 10.05
N GLY A 251 -20.70 35.09 9.70
CA GLY A 251 -20.27 36.09 10.68
C GLY A 251 -19.01 35.71 11.43
N LEU A 252 -18.20 34.80 10.87
CA LEU A 252 -16.88 34.48 11.40
C LEU A 252 -15.92 35.59 11.04
N LYS A 253 -15.03 35.94 11.97
CA LYS A 253 -14.02 36.97 11.78
C LYS A 253 -12.64 36.44 12.15
N LEU A 254 -11.64 36.80 11.35
CA LEU A 254 -10.23 36.44 11.60
C LEU A 254 -9.37 37.69 11.40
N ALA A 255 -8.50 38.02 12.37
CA ALA A 255 -7.58 39.14 12.20
C ALA A 255 -6.42 38.77 11.24
N PRO A 256 -5.64 39.74 10.75
CA PRO A 256 -4.43 39.46 9.97
C PRO A 256 -3.47 38.53 10.72
N GLY A 257 -2.97 37.49 10.04
CA GLY A 257 -1.99 36.53 10.58
C GLY A 257 -2.58 35.46 11.52
N GLU A 258 -3.82 35.62 11.97
CA GLU A 258 -4.47 34.68 12.88
C GLU A 258 -4.92 33.39 12.18
N ALA A 259 -5.09 32.35 12.99
CA ALA A 259 -5.75 31.12 12.59
C ALA A 259 -6.77 30.70 13.65
N LEU A 260 -7.87 30.06 13.21
CA LEU A 260 -8.96 29.61 14.07
C LEU A 260 -9.50 28.27 13.60
N GLN A 261 -9.84 27.42 14.56
CA GLN A 261 -10.60 26.20 14.32
C GLN A 261 -12.10 26.46 14.53
N THR A 262 -12.91 26.10 13.54
CA THR A 262 -14.38 26.12 13.62
C THR A 262 -14.94 24.73 13.35
N THR A 263 -15.90 24.27 14.16
CA THR A 263 -16.51 22.95 14.01
C THR A 263 -17.94 23.06 13.49
N GLY A 264 -18.24 22.35 12.40
CA GLY A 264 -19.59 22.13 11.87
C GLY A 264 -20.14 20.76 12.24
N LEU A 265 -21.46 20.63 12.31
CA LEU A 265 -22.17 19.38 12.61
C LEU A 265 -23.19 19.04 11.53
N LEU A 266 -22.88 18.08 10.66
CA LEU A 266 -23.78 17.59 9.63
C LEU A 266 -24.58 16.40 10.16
N LYS A 267 -25.91 16.56 10.32
CA LYS A 267 -26.81 15.44 10.69
C LYS A 267 -27.27 14.68 9.46
N VAL A 268 -26.81 13.44 9.30
CA VAL A 268 -27.15 12.58 8.15
C VAL A 268 -28.27 11.63 8.55
N LEU A 269 -29.42 11.72 7.89
CA LEU A 269 -30.53 10.78 8.07
C LEU A 269 -30.35 9.59 7.12
N THR A 270 -30.64 8.38 7.61
CA THR A 270 -30.50 7.12 6.87
C THR A 270 -29.15 6.96 6.17
N PRO A 271 -28.02 7.10 6.90
CA PRO A 271 -26.70 7.08 6.29
C PRO A 271 -26.40 5.70 5.67
N GLN A 272 -25.80 5.71 4.48
CA GLN A 272 -25.03 4.57 3.99
C GLN A 272 -23.72 4.50 4.80
N LEU A 273 -23.55 3.45 5.61
CA LEU A 273 -22.37 3.27 6.45
C LEU A 273 -21.23 2.62 5.67
N TRP A 274 -20.01 3.03 5.99
CA TRP A 274 -18.80 2.36 5.54
C TRP A 274 -18.58 1.08 6.37
N HIS A 275 -18.27 -0.02 5.68
CA HIS A 275 -17.93 -1.31 6.27
C HIS A 275 -16.94 -2.02 5.33
N PRO A 276 -16.03 -2.89 5.80
CA PRO A 276 -15.11 -3.64 4.93
C PRO A 276 -15.81 -4.41 3.79
N ASP A 277 -17.04 -4.87 4.01
CA ASP A 277 -17.85 -5.56 2.99
C ASP A 277 -18.75 -4.62 2.16
N ASN A 278 -18.91 -3.37 2.59
CA ASN A 278 -19.68 -2.32 1.91
C ASN A 278 -19.03 -0.94 2.13
N PRO A 279 -17.93 -0.65 1.44
CA PRO A 279 -17.10 0.55 1.68
C PRO A 279 -17.72 1.81 1.07
N TYR A 280 -18.85 2.25 1.60
CA TYR A 280 -19.52 3.45 1.10
C TYR A 280 -18.76 4.72 1.49
N LEU A 281 -18.32 5.49 0.48
CA LEU A 281 -17.64 6.78 0.67
C LEU A 281 -18.52 7.93 0.20
N TYR A 282 -18.57 8.98 1.01
CA TYR A 282 -19.09 10.30 0.64
C TYR A 282 -17.94 11.22 0.22
N THR A 283 -18.27 12.32 -0.45
CA THR A 283 -17.37 13.47 -0.58
C THR A 283 -17.80 14.56 0.38
N LEU A 284 -16.93 14.90 1.33
CA LEU A 284 -17.08 16.09 2.16
C LEU A 284 -16.40 17.26 1.45
N LYS A 285 -17.20 18.26 1.08
CA LYS A 285 -16.76 19.52 0.50
C LYS A 285 -16.85 20.62 1.54
N VAL A 286 -15.73 21.30 1.80
CA VAL A 286 -15.64 22.42 2.74
C VAL A 286 -15.24 23.67 1.98
N GLN A 287 -16.04 24.73 2.11
CA GLN A 287 -15.86 25.99 1.38
C GLN A 287 -15.76 27.18 2.34
N ILE A 288 -14.75 28.03 2.13
CA ILE A 288 -14.63 29.33 2.78
C ILE A 288 -15.13 30.41 1.82
N ARG A 289 -16.06 31.27 2.25
CA ARG A 289 -16.57 32.38 1.42
C ARG A 289 -16.47 33.71 2.15
N LYS A 290 -15.86 34.71 1.50
CA LYS A 290 -15.83 36.12 1.93
C LYS A 290 -16.76 36.91 1.01
N GLU A 291 -17.76 37.60 1.59
CA GLU A 291 -18.76 38.37 0.81
C GLU A 291 -19.45 37.53 -0.31
N GLY A 292 -19.66 36.24 -0.04
CA GLY A 292 -20.23 35.29 -1.01
C GLY A 292 -19.23 34.71 -2.02
N ILE A 293 -18.04 35.30 -2.16
CA ILE A 293 -16.97 34.87 -3.07
C ILE A 293 -16.16 33.74 -2.44
N LEU A 294 -16.03 32.62 -3.15
CA LEU A 294 -15.27 31.45 -2.70
C LEU A 294 -13.77 31.76 -2.63
N GLN A 295 -13.22 31.66 -1.42
CA GLN A 295 -11.82 31.86 -1.09
C GLN A 295 -11.04 30.55 -1.12
N ASP A 296 -11.59 29.48 -0.55
CA ASP A 296 -10.92 28.18 -0.56
C ASP A 296 -11.95 27.06 -0.58
N GLU A 297 -11.57 25.92 -1.18
CA GLU A 297 -12.35 24.69 -1.20
C GLU A 297 -11.43 23.49 -0.99
N GLN A 298 -11.79 22.64 -0.03
CA GLN A 298 -11.17 21.33 0.13
C GLN A 298 -12.23 20.24 0.02
N ASN A 299 -11.92 19.22 -0.78
CA ASN A 299 -12.72 18.01 -0.92
C ASN A 299 -11.95 16.83 -0.35
N ILE A 300 -12.55 16.07 0.57
CA ILE A 300 -12.01 14.80 1.05
C ILE A 300 -13.06 13.70 0.97
N ARG A 301 -12.63 12.46 0.77
CA ARG A 301 -13.52 11.29 0.87
C ARG A 301 -13.63 10.90 2.33
N ILE A 302 -14.84 10.56 2.78
CA ILE A 302 -15.08 10.09 4.14
C ILE A 302 -16.04 8.90 4.15
N GLY A 303 -15.83 7.97 5.08
CA GLY A 303 -16.72 6.84 5.33
C GLY A 303 -17.34 6.95 6.72
N ILE A 304 -18.67 7.04 6.82
CA ILE A 304 -19.35 7.11 8.11
C ILE A 304 -19.34 5.72 8.75
N ARG A 305 -18.62 5.58 9.88
CA ARG A 305 -18.51 4.31 10.62
C ARG A 305 -18.24 4.53 12.10
N GLU A 306 -18.63 3.54 12.90
CA GLU A 306 -18.18 3.38 14.29
C GLU A 306 -17.25 2.17 14.38
N PHE A 307 -16.09 2.36 15.03
CA PHE A 307 -15.24 1.28 15.52
C PHE A 307 -15.32 1.23 17.04
N ALA A 308 -15.36 0.03 17.60
CA ALA A 308 -15.33 -0.15 19.05
C ALA A 308 -14.60 -1.44 19.43
N LEU A 309 -13.82 -1.37 20.50
CA LEU A 309 -13.26 -2.52 21.18
C LEU A 309 -14.06 -2.75 22.46
N ARG A 310 -14.79 -3.87 22.55
CA ARG A 310 -15.65 -4.21 23.71
C ARG A 310 -15.53 -5.70 23.99
N ASP A 311 -15.36 -6.07 25.26
CA ASP A 311 -15.28 -7.47 25.70
C ASP A 311 -14.25 -8.31 24.92
N GLY A 312 -13.10 -7.71 24.58
CA GLY A 312 -12.04 -8.36 23.81
C GLY A 312 -12.38 -8.64 22.34
N ARG A 313 -13.39 -7.96 21.78
CA ARG A 313 -13.80 -8.08 20.37
C ARG A 313 -13.84 -6.72 19.69
N PHE A 314 -13.45 -6.70 18.43
CA PHE A 314 -13.58 -5.54 17.58
C PHE A 314 -14.95 -5.51 16.89
N TYR A 315 -15.58 -4.34 16.87
CA TYR A 315 -16.89 -4.13 16.27
C TYR A 315 -16.81 -3.03 15.21
N VAL A 316 -17.50 -3.25 14.09
CA VAL A 316 -17.77 -2.23 13.07
C VAL A 316 -19.27 -2.02 13.00
N ASN A 317 -19.74 -0.79 13.24
CA ASN A 317 -21.15 -0.42 13.22
C ASN A 317 -22.02 -1.35 14.09
N GLY A 318 -21.54 -1.68 15.30
CA GLY A 318 -22.21 -2.57 16.25
C GLY A 318 -22.15 -4.07 15.94
N LYS A 319 -21.47 -4.50 14.86
CA LYS A 319 -21.32 -5.92 14.50
C LYS A 319 -19.88 -6.40 14.74
N PRO A 320 -19.67 -7.57 15.38
CA PRO A 320 -18.33 -8.08 15.62
C PRO A 320 -17.65 -8.45 14.31
N LEU A 321 -16.37 -8.12 14.19
CA LEU A 321 -15.53 -8.43 13.04
C LEU A 321 -14.24 -9.08 13.53
N LEU A 322 -14.00 -10.31 13.07
CA LEU A 322 -12.71 -10.97 13.23
C LEU A 322 -11.76 -10.50 12.11
N PHE A 323 -10.56 -10.09 12.49
CA PHE A 323 -9.52 -9.72 11.55
C PHE A 323 -8.93 -10.95 10.85
N ARG A 324 -8.82 -10.85 9.54
CA ARG A 324 -8.04 -11.73 8.67
C ARG A 324 -7.07 -10.80 7.97
N GLY A 325 -5.84 -10.79 8.45
CA GLY A 325 -4.86 -9.77 8.13
C GLY A 325 -3.68 -10.28 7.33
N THR A 326 -2.92 -9.32 6.82
CA THR A 326 -1.61 -9.54 6.23
C THR A 326 -0.71 -8.34 6.51
N ASN A 327 0.59 -8.51 6.29
CA ASN A 327 1.60 -7.47 6.35
C ASN A 327 1.99 -7.01 4.94
N ARG A 328 2.39 -5.74 4.80
CA ARG A 328 2.85 -5.19 3.53
C ARG A 328 4.11 -4.35 3.69
N HIS A 329 5.18 -4.75 3.00
CA HIS A 329 6.16 -3.81 2.47
C HIS A 329 5.75 -3.36 1.06
N GLN A 330 5.94 -2.09 0.74
CA GLN A 330 5.32 -1.45 -0.44
C GLN A 330 6.12 -1.61 -1.74
N GLU A 331 7.26 -2.30 -1.72
CA GLU A 331 8.25 -2.22 -2.80
C GLU A 331 7.87 -3.00 -4.07
N TYR A 332 8.30 -2.50 -5.22
CA TYR A 332 8.35 -3.24 -6.49
C TYR A 332 9.82 -3.53 -6.85
N PRO A 333 10.10 -4.62 -7.60
CA PRO A 333 11.42 -4.91 -8.13
C PRO A 333 12.07 -3.69 -8.79
N TYR A 334 13.37 -3.52 -8.57
CA TYR A 334 14.22 -2.46 -9.14
C TYR A 334 13.93 -1.04 -8.65
N ILE A 335 12.67 -0.66 -8.50
CA ILE A 335 12.26 0.72 -8.20
C ILE A 335 12.00 0.97 -6.71
N GLY A 336 11.97 -0.09 -5.90
CA GLY A 336 11.71 0.03 -4.48
C GLY A 336 10.35 0.68 -4.22
N ASN A 337 10.34 1.73 -3.40
CA ASN A 337 9.11 2.40 -2.97
C ASN A 337 8.51 3.39 -4.00
N ALA A 338 9.17 3.66 -5.13
CA ALA A 338 8.74 4.65 -6.13
C ALA A 338 7.58 4.18 -7.04
N LEU A 339 6.50 3.76 -6.40
CA LEU A 339 5.26 3.27 -7.00
C LEU A 339 4.34 4.43 -7.40
N SER A 340 3.62 4.27 -8.50
CA SER A 340 2.50 5.15 -8.87
C SER A 340 1.27 4.91 -7.99
N ASP A 341 0.34 5.87 -7.98
CA ASP A 341 -0.96 5.71 -7.30
C ASP A 341 -1.71 4.47 -7.79
N ASN A 342 -1.63 4.18 -9.09
CA ASN A 342 -2.23 2.98 -9.65
C ASN A 342 -1.53 1.71 -9.14
N ALA A 343 -0.20 1.65 -9.07
CA ALA A 343 0.50 0.50 -8.50
C ALA A 343 0.13 0.27 -7.02
N GLN A 344 -0.01 1.34 -6.23
CA GLN A 344 -0.52 1.25 -4.85
C GLN A 344 -1.93 0.65 -4.81
N TYR A 345 -2.83 1.09 -5.69
CA TYR A 345 -4.17 0.51 -5.80
C TYR A 345 -4.15 -0.98 -6.18
N ARG A 346 -3.30 -1.39 -7.13
CA ARG A 346 -3.19 -2.78 -7.58
C ARG A 346 -2.75 -3.73 -6.46
N ASP A 347 -1.89 -3.26 -5.57
CA ASP A 347 -1.49 -4.02 -4.37
C ASP A 347 -2.68 -4.14 -3.39
N ALA A 348 -3.42 -3.06 -3.15
CA ALA A 348 -4.60 -3.08 -2.27
C ALA A 348 -5.71 -4.02 -2.79
N VAL A 349 -5.95 -4.03 -4.11
CA VAL A 349 -6.86 -4.98 -4.77
C VAL A 349 -6.44 -6.42 -4.49
N LYS A 350 -5.16 -6.74 -4.69
CA LYS A 350 -4.66 -8.11 -4.46
C LYS A 350 -4.81 -8.56 -3.01
N ILE A 351 -4.58 -7.66 -2.04
CA ILE A 351 -4.79 -7.94 -0.62
C ILE A 351 -6.27 -8.25 -0.35
N LYS A 352 -7.18 -7.42 -0.87
CA LYS A 352 -8.62 -7.63 -0.72
C LYS A 352 -9.07 -8.95 -1.37
N ASP A 353 -8.59 -9.21 -2.58
CA ASP A 353 -8.92 -10.41 -3.36
C ASP A 353 -8.38 -11.69 -2.72
N ALA A 354 -7.30 -11.60 -1.93
CA ALA A 354 -6.77 -12.70 -1.13
C ALA A 354 -7.66 -13.06 0.08
N GLY A 355 -8.77 -12.34 0.32
CA GLY A 355 -9.71 -12.62 1.39
C GLY A 355 -9.44 -11.88 2.71
N PHE A 356 -8.43 -11.01 2.73
CA PHE A 356 -8.09 -10.19 3.89
C PHE A 356 -9.06 -9.01 4.06
N ASN A 357 -9.30 -8.64 5.32
CA ASN A 357 -10.12 -7.48 5.68
C ASN A 357 -9.35 -6.41 6.47
N ILE A 358 -8.10 -6.67 6.82
CA ILE A 358 -7.18 -5.71 7.42
C ILE A 358 -5.77 -5.89 6.85
N VAL A 359 -4.99 -4.80 6.76
CA VAL A 359 -3.56 -4.84 6.43
C VAL A 359 -2.77 -4.06 7.47
N ARG A 360 -1.67 -4.66 7.94
CA ARG A 360 -0.69 -3.99 8.78
C ARG A 360 0.40 -3.35 7.92
N LEU A 361 0.66 -2.07 8.16
CA LEU A 361 1.59 -1.27 7.36
C LEU A 361 3.02 -1.35 7.91
N SER A 362 3.60 -2.53 7.75
CA SER A 362 4.87 -2.95 8.31
C SER A 362 6.06 -2.17 7.71
N HIS A 363 6.90 -1.50 8.49
CA HIS A 363 6.60 -0.87 9.79
C HIS A 363 6.84 0.62 9.63
N TYR A 364 6.06 1.25 8.76
CA TYR A 364 6.19 2.67 8.41
C TYR A 364 4.92 3.18 7.71
N PRO A 365 4.69 4.51 7.75
CA PRO A 365 3.58 5.14 7.03
C PRO A 365 3.66 4.86 5.54
N GLN A 366 2.58 4.37 4.93
CA GLN A 366 2.51 4.12 3.48
C GLN A 366 1.89 5.29 2.72
N ALA A 367 1.93 5.23 1.38
CA ALA A 367 1.50 6.33 0.52
C ALA A 367 -0.02 6.61 0.65
N ASN A 368 -0.42 7.89 0.54
CA ASN A 368 -1.83 8.28 0.59
C ASN A 368 -2.67 7.52 -0.44
N ALA A 369 -2.15 7.29 -1.64
CA ALA A 369 -2.83 6.50 -2.68
C ALA A 369 -3.15 5.04 -2.26
N PHE A 370 -2.33 4.43 -1.40
CA PHE A 370 -2.63 3.11 -0.84
C PHE A 370 -3.75 3.20 0.21
N MET A 371 -3.70 4.20 1.09
CA MET A 371 -4.74 4.44 2.09
C MET A 371 -6.10 4.76 1.42
N ASP A 372 -6.07 5.57 0.37
CA ASP A 372 -7.20 5.87 -0.50
C ASP A 372 -7.79 4.64 -1.19
N ALA A 373 -6.94 3.68 -1.58
CA ALA A 373 -7.38 2.41 -2.13
C ALA A 373 -8.02 1.53 -1.05
N CYS A 374 -7.46 1.51 0.17
CA CYS A 374 -8.02 0.79 1.31
C CYS A 374 -9.43 1.30 1.69
N ASP A 375 -9.62 2.61 1.70
CA ASP A 375 -10.92 3.26 1.89
C ASP A 375 -11.94 2.81 0.84
N GLU A 376 -11.54 2.80 -0.44
CA GLU A 376 -12.38 2.45 -1.58
C GLU A 376 -12.76 0.97 -1.62
N LEU A 377 -11.81 0.09 -1.25
CA LEU A 377 -11.96 -1.36 -1.36
C LEU A 377 -12.53 -2.00 -0.09
N GLY A 378 -12.65 -1.25 1.01
CA GLY A 378 -13.09 -1.80 2.29
C GLY A 378 -12.03 -2.70 2.92
N LEU A 379 -10.80 -2.22 2.95
CA LEU A 379 -9.68 -2.89 3.60
C LEU A 379 -9.29 -2.04 4.82
N LEU A 380 -9.41 -2.58 6.03
CA LEU A 380 -8.98 -1.87 7.24
C LEU A 380 -7.44 -1.75 7.25
N THR A 381 -6.92 -0.75 7.95
CA THR A 381 -5.47 -0.52 8.07
C THR A 381 -5.07 -0.38 9.52
N ILE A 382 -3.93 -1.00 9.87
CA ILE A 382 -3.14 -0.68 11.06
C ILE A 382 -2.04 0.26 10.59
N ALA A 383 -2.16 1.55 10.93
CA ALA A 383 -1.19 2.58 10.54
C ALA A 383 -0.03 2.60 11.53
N ALA A 384 1.21 2.41 11.05
CA ALA A 384 2.39 2.27 11.90
C ALA A 384 3.39 3.42 11.73
N ILE A 385 4.03 3.83 12.83
CA ILE A 385 5.21 4.71 12.79
C ILE A 385 6.44 3.94 12.27
N PRO A 386 7.48 4.62 11.76
CA PRO A 386 8.71 3.95 11.34
C PRO A 386 9.46 3.33 12.53
N GLY A 387 9.84 2.05 12.43
CA GLY A 387 10.74 1.44 13.42
C GLY A 387 10.75 -0.08 13.44
N TRP A 388 11.92 -0.67 13.70
CA TRP A 388 12.06 -2.12 13.87
C TRP A 388 13.32 -2.46 14.67
N GLN A 389 13.17 -3.23 15.75
CA GLN A 389 14.23 -3.72 16.64
C GLN A 389 15.30 -2.68 17.03
N PHE A 390 14.91 -1.41 17.16
CA PHE A 390 15.83 -0.33 17.45
C PHE A 390 15.14 0.83 18.16
N ILE A 391 15.78 1.31 19.21
CA ILE A 391 15.47 2.59 19.84
C ILE A 391 16.77 3.35 20.08
N GLY A 392 16.79 4.62 19.70
CA GLY A 392 17.92 5.52 19.92
C GLY A 392 17.81 6.32 21.23
N ASN A 393 18.53 7.43 21.27
CA ASN A 393 18.49 8.38 22.39
C ASN A 393 17.24 9.30 22.36
N ASP A 394 17.21 10.31 23.21
CA ASP A 394 16.10 11.28 23.29
C ASP A 394 15.81 12.00 21.97
N SER A 395 16.83 12.24 21.13
CA SER A 395 16.64 12.84 19.81
C SER A 395 15.91 11.90 18.86
N PHE A 396 16.25 10.61 18.87
CA PHE A 396 15.50 9.59 18.13
C PHE A 396 14.05 9.49 18.64
N MET A 397 13.86 9.44 19.96
CA MET A 397 12.52 9.37 20.54
C MET A 397 11.69 10.61 20.20
N THR A 398 12.31 11.80 20.18
CA THR A 398 11.65 13.05 19.75
C THR A 398 11.19 12.98 18.29
N HIS A 399 12.02 12.44 17.38
CA HIS A 399 11.58 12.20 16.00
C HIS A 399 10.44 11.18 15.93
N ALA A 400 10.51 10.08 16.69
CA ALA A 400 9.42 9.10 16.73
C ALA A 400 8.09 9.70 17.25
N TYR A 401 8.14 10.57 18.27
CA TYR A 401 6.95 11.30 18.76
C TYR A 401 6.37 12.22 17.69
N ARG A 402 7.23 12.94 16.96
CA ARG A 402 6.81 13.77 15.83
C ARG A 402 6.17 12.90 14.74
N ASP A 403 6.80 11.78 14.38
CA ASP A 403 6.28 10.86 13.36
C ASP A 403 4.89 10.31 13.77
N ALA A 404 4.65 10.03 15.05
CA ALA A 404 3.33 9.64 15.56
C ALA A 404 2.28 10.75 15.38
N GLN A 405 2.62 12.00 15.72
CA GLN A 405 1.73 13.15 15.56
C GLN A 405 1.40 13.40 14.09
N GLU A 406 2.41 13.41 13.22
CA GLU A 406 2.26 13.65 11.79
C GLU A 406 1.46 12.53 11.09
N LEU A 407 1.73 11.26 11.44
CA LEU A 407 0.96 10.12 10.97
C LEU A 407 -0.53 10.27 11.28
N MET A 408 -0.87 10.58 12.54
CA MET A 408 -2.26 10.76 12.94
C MET A 408 -2.92 11.94 12.24
N ARG A 409 -2.22 13.07 12.12
CA ARG A 409 -2.74 14.27 11.42
C ARG A 409 -3.00 14.01 9.94
N ARG A 410 -2.12 13.27 9.27
CA ARG A 410 -2.25 12.89 7.86
C ARG A 410 -3.43 11.94 7.65
N ASP A 411 -3.54 10.90 8.47
CA ASP A 411 -4.40 9.75 8.18
C ASP A 411 -5.74 9.73 8.93
N ARG A 412 -5.99 10.63 9.90
CA ARG A 412 -7.19 10.62 10.76
C ARG A 412 -8.54 10.64 10.03
N ASN A 413 -8.56 11.10 8.78
CA ASN A 413 -9.78 11.17 7.99
C ASN A 413 -10.05 9.92 7.13
N HIS A 414 -9.10 8.99 7.03
CA HIS A 414 -9.30 7.74 6.31
C HIS A 414 -10.36 6.87 7.01
N ALA A 415 -11.27 6.32 6.21
CA ALA A 415 -12.31 5.43 6.71
C ALA A 415 -11.72 4.10 7.21
N SER A 416 -10.62 3.65 6.58
CA SER A 416 -9.95 2.38 6.79
C SER A 416 -9.13 2.28 8.06
N VAL A 417 -8.65 3.40 8.63
CA VAL A 417 -7.73 3.38 9.77
C VAL A 417 -8.47 2.91 11.01
N ALA A 418 -8.20 1.66 11.39
CA ALA A 418 -8.83 1.00 12.52
C ALA A 418 -8.02 1.16 13.80
N ILE A 419 -6.69 1.06 13.68
CA ILE A 419 -5.74 0.99 14.80
C ILE A 419 -4.46 1.75 14.41
N TRP A 420 -3.86 2.42 15.39
CA TRP A 420 -2.58 3.10 15.28
C TRP A 420 -1.49 2.32 16.03
N GLU A 421 -0.55 1.75 15.29
CA GLU A 421 0.65 1.13 15.84
C GLU A 421 1.69 2.22 16.11
N LEU A 422 1.60 2.81 17.31
CA LEU A 422 2.52 3.85 17.78
C LEU A 422 3.69 3.24 18.57
N SER A 423 3.88 1.93 18.49
CA SER A 423 5.04 1.21 19.01
C SER A 423 6.12 1.05 17.93
N LEU A 424 7.38 1.01 18.35
CA LEU A 424 8.47 0.54 17.50
C LEU A 424 8.39 -0.99 17.40
N ASN A 425 8.32 -1.55 16.18
CA ASN A 425 8.07 -2.98 16.01
C ASN A 425 9.19 -3.83 16.64
N GLU A 426 8.81 -4.92 17.32
CA GLU A 426 9.72 -5.88 17.99
C GLU A 426 10.83 -5.21 18.83
N THR A 427 10.54 -4.05 19.43
CA THR A 427 11.54 -3.24 20.14
C THR A 427 11.24 -3.19 21.63
N ALA A 428 12.25 -3.43 22.46
CA ALA A 428 12.16 -3.10 23.88
C ALA A 428 12.13 -1.58 24.03
N MET A 429 11.06 -1.04 24.63
CA MET A 429 10.85 0.39 24.81
C MET A 429 10.76 0.74 26.30
N PRO A 430 11.30 1.89 26.73
CA PRO A 430 11.10 2.34 28.11
C PRO A 430 9.66 2.81 28.33
N ASP A 431 9.19 2.72 29.57
CA ASP A 431 7.81 3.07 29.96
C ASP A 431 7.42 4.48 29.53
N HIS A 432 8.27 5.47 29.77
CA HIS A 432 8.00 6.87 29.44
C HIS A 432 7.77 7.09 27.93
N PHE A 433 8.41 6.29 27.06
CA PHE A 433 8.20 6.36 25.62
C PHE A 433 6.81 5.86 25.24
N MET A 434 6.43 4.68 25.75
CA MET A 434 5.11 4.10 25.48
C MET A 434 3.97 4.96 26.04
N GLU A 435 4.13 5.47 27.27
CA GLU A 435 3.18 6.40 27.88
C GLU A 435 3.03 7.68 27.05
N ARG A 436 4.14 8.23 26.53
CA ARG A 436 4.08 9.41 25.66
C ARG A 436 3.36 9.11 24.34
N MET A 437 3.59 7.96 23.72
CA MET A 437 2.90 7.56 22.49
C MET A 437 1.38 7.44 22.68
N VAL A 438 0.94 6.80 23.77
CA VAL A 438 -0.48 6.71 24.12
C VAL A 438 -1.07 8.09 24.46
N ALA A 439 -0.30 8.98 25.10
CA ALA A 439 -0.72 10.35 25.34
C ALA A 439 -0.91 11.14 24.03
N ILE A 440 0.02 11.01 23.07
CA ILE A 440 -0.10 11.61 21.73
C ILE A 440 -1.40 11.15 21.06
N ALA A 441 -1.73 9.86 21.11
CA ALA A 441 -2.99 9.37 20.52
C ALA A 441 -4.24 10.03 21.10
N LYS A 442 -4.24 10.27 22.41
CA LYS A 442 -5.34 10.97 23.11
C LYS A 442 -5.40 12.46 22.76
N GLU A 443 -4.23 13.10 22.65
CA GLU A 443 -4.09 14.51 22.26
C GLU A 443 -4.54 14.75 20.81
N GLU A 444 -4.23 13.83 19.89
CA GLU A 444 -4.58 13.95 18.47
C GLU A 444 -6.02 13.52 18.15
N SER A 445 -6.67 12.73 19.02
CA SER A 445 -8.04 12.22 18.78
C SER A 445 -8.98 12.30 20.01
N PRO A 446 -9.12 13.48 20.65
CA PRO A 446 -9.88 13.63 21.90
C PRO A 446 -11.39 13.40 21.73
N ALA A 447 -11.94 13.68 20.54
CA ALA A 447 -13.38 13.59 20.27
C ALA A 447 -13.84 12.22 19.75
N SER A 448 -12.89 11.37 19.36
CA SER A 448 -13.14 10.02 18.85
C SER A 448 -11.95 9.14 19.21
N PRO A 449 -11.95 8.51 20.40
CA PRO A 449 -10.78 7.81 20.91
C PRO A 449 -10.17 6.85 19.88
N ALA A 450 -8.91 7.11 19.54
CA ALA A 450 -8.12 6.27 18.66
C ALA A 450 -7.71 4.98 19.39
N LEU A 451 -7.83 3.82 18.73
CA LEU A 451 -7.28 2.57 19.25
C LEU A 451 -5.78 2.51 18.94
N THR A 452 -4.98 2.27 19.96
CA THR A 452 -3.53 2.11 19.84
C THR A 452 -3.14 0.65 19.99
N ALA A 453 -2.06 0.26 19.32
CA ALA A 453 -1.52 -1.08 19.46
C ALA A 453 -0.01 -1.07 19.65
N GLY A 454 0.50 -2.11 20.32
CA GLY A 454 1.93 -2.28 20.47
C GLY A 454 2.41 -3.68 20.79
N TRP A 455 3.71 -3.86 20.53
CA TRP A 455 4.46 -5.11 20.72
C TRP A 455 4.59 -5.56 22.19
N ILE A 456 4.40 -4.65 23.14
CA ILE A 456 4.52 -4.93 24.57
C ILE A 456 3.11 -4.95 25.17
N ASP A 457 2.78 -5.97 25.96
CA ASP A 457 1.50 -6.15 26.66
C ASP A 457 1.34 -5.14 27.81
N LYS A 458 1.37 -3.84 27.49
CA LYS A 458 1.32 -2.71 28.41
C LYS A 458 0.90 -1.43 27.70
N TYR A 459 0.16 -0.56 28.39
CA TYR A 459 -0.26 0.79 27.97
C TYR A 459 -1.19 0.93 26.76
N TYR A 460 -0.98 0.15 25.70
CA TYR A 460 -1.77 0.18 24.46
C TYR A 460 -3.15 -0.48 24.62
N ASP A 461 -4.06 -0.20 23.70
CA ASP A 461 -5.40 -0.79 23.70
C ASP A 461 -5.40 -2.23 23.15
N VAL A 462 -4.41 -2.57 22.33
CA VAL A 462 -4.28 -3.90 21.71
C VAL A 462 -2.82 -4.38 21.76
N PHE A 463 -2.64 -5.63 22.19
CA PHE A 463 -1.34 -6.29 22.23
C PHE A 463 -1.10 -7.03 20.92
N PHE A 464 0.01 -6.69 20.24
CA PHE A 464 0.36 -7.14 18.90
C PHE A 464 1.64 -8.00 18.89
N PRO A 465 1.61 -9.23 19.44
CA PRO A 465 2.77 -10.10 19.35
C PRO A 465 2.88 -10.78 17.99
N ALA A 466 4.10 -11.17 17.65
CA ALA A 466 4.42 -12.16 16.65
C ALA A 466 4.25 -13.53 17.26
N ARG A 467 3.79 -14.48 16.46
CA ARG A 467 3.64 -15.86 16.92
C ARG A 467 4.97 -16.47 17.38
N GLN A 468 6.07 -16.17 16.67
CA GLN A 468 7.42 -16.69 16.95
C GLN A 468 7.96 -16.35 18.35
N HIS A 469 7.42 -15.31 18.99
CA HIS A 469 7.80 -14.91 20.35
C HIS A 469 6.99 -15.63 21.45
N GLY A 470 5.97 -16.40 21.05
CA GLY A 470 5.22 -17.29 21.95
C GLY A 470 5.97 -18.61 22.20
N LYS A 471 5.67 -19.27 23.32
CA LYS A 471 6.33 -20.54 23.69
C LYS A 471 5.60 -21.75 23.09
N PHE A 472 6.29 -22.51 22.26
CA PHE A 472 5.84 -23.83 21.84
C PHE A 472 5.48 -24.75 23.05
N PRO A 473 4.43 -25.59 23.01
CA PRO A 473 3.41 -25.80 21.96
C PRO A 473 2.22 -24.86 21.98
N ASP A 474 2.18 -23.97 22.98
CA ASP A 474 1.00 -23.18 23.25
C ASP A 474 1.00 -21.85 22.49
N TYR A 475 2.17 -21.33 22.12
CA TYR A 475 2.38 -19.98 21.61
C TYR A 475 1.57 -18.96 22.41
N TRP A 476 0.57 -18.34 21.78
CA TRP A 476 -0.34 -17.38 22.42
C TRP A 476 -1.71 -17.99 22.78
N LYS A 477 -1.95 -19.28 22.51
CA LYS A 477 -3.21 -19.95 22.84
C LYS A 477 -3.56 -19.81 24.31
N LYS A 478 -2.60 -19.81 25.23
CA LYS A 478 -2.84 -19.70 26.67
C LYS A 478 -2.65 -18.27 27.21
N TYR A 479 -2.73 -17.27 26.35
CA TYR A 479 -2.63 -15.87 26.77
C TYR A 479 -3.76 -15.52 27.76
N THR A 480 -3.38 -14.97 28.92
CA THR A 480 -4.28 -14.58 30.02
C THR A 480 -4.16 -13.10 30.38
N GLY A 481 -3.47 -12.31 29.55
CA GLY A 481 -3.33 -10.88 29.77
C GLY A 481 -4.66 -10.14 29.61
N LYS A 482 -4.66 -8.87 30.06
CA LYS A 482 -5.88 -8.05 30.13
C LYS A 482 -6.15 -7.28 28.84
N ILE A 483 -5.13 -7.12 27.99
CA ILE A 483 -5.22 -6.38 26.74
C ILE A 483 -5.64 -7.37 25.64
N PRO A 484 -6.62 -7.05 24.78
CA PRO A 484 -6.98 -7.91 23.66
C PRO A 484 -5.78 -8.18 22.75
N LEU A 485 -5.61 -9.43 22.31
CA LEU A 485 -4.48 -9.87 21.50
C LEU A 485 -4.89 -9.92 20.01
N PHE A 486 -3.99 -9.47 19.13
CA PHE A 486 -4.02 -9.69 17.69
C PHE A 486 -2.62 -10.15 17.26
N THR A 487 -2.51 -11.31 16.62
CA THR A 487 -1.20 -11.85 16.21
C THR A 487 -0.72 -11.08 14.99
N ALA A 488 0.20 -10.13 15.19
CA ALA A 488 0.56 -9.14 14.18
C ALA A 488 1.43 -9.68 13.04
N GLU A 489 2.14 -10.79 13.28
CA GLU A 489 2.96 -11.48 12.30
C GLU A 489 3.15 -12.96 12.67
N TYR A 490 3.11 -13.84 11.66
CA TYR A 490 3.36 -15.27 11.80
C TYR A 490 3.71 -15.90 10.45
N GLY A 491 4.26 -17.11 10.46
CA GLY A 491 4.61 -17.89 9.27
C GLY A 491 6.06 -17.78 8.84
N ASP A 492 6.81 -16.76 9.23
CA ASP A 492 8.22 -16.59 8.86
C ASP A 492 9.19 -17.38 9.75
N TRP A 493 9.71 -16.78 10.84
CA TRP A 493 10.84 -17.36 11.58
C TRP A 493 10.51 -18.68 12.28
N GLU A 494 9.28 -18.89 12.70
CA GLU A 494 8.91 -20.07 13.50
C GLU A 494 9.17 -21.40 12.79
N TYR A 495 9.07 -21.43 11.45
CA TYR A 495 9.40 -22.62 10.65
C TYR A 495 10.83 -22.56 10.08
N PHE A 496 11.44 -21.38 10.06
CA PHE A 496 12.81 -21.17 9.59
C PHE A 496 13.86 -21.51 10.68
N ALA A 497 13.64 -21.08 11.93
CA ALA A 497 14.58 -21.16 13.05
C ALA A 497 14.76 -22.56 13.68
N GLN A 498 14.29 -23.62 13.02
CA GLN A 498 14.34 -25.03 13.49
C GLN A 498 13.42 -25.37 14.68
N ASP A 499 12.66 -24.41 15.21
CA ASP A 499 11.61 -24.64 16.21
C ASP A 499 10.32 -25.18 15.56
N ALA A 500 10.45 -26.27 14.79
CA ALA A 500 9.36 -27.02 14.18
C ALA A 500 8.51 -27.67 15.28
N GLY A 501 7.75 -26.83 15.96
CA GLY A 501 7.01 -27.15 17.16
C GLY A 501 5.99 -28.24 16.89
N LEU A 502 5.23 -28.17 15.80
CA LEU A 502 4.13 -29.10 15.61
C LEU A 502 4.46 -30.08 14.47
N ASN A 503 4.52 -31.37 14.85
CA ASN A 503 4.71 -32.54 13.99
C ASN A 503 6.15 -32.88 13.55
N GLN A 504 7.10 -32.93 14.49
CA GLN A 504 8.45 -33.45 14.19
C GLN A 504 8.45 -34.81 13.47
N ALA A 505 7.46 -35.67 13.77
CA ALA A 505 7.27 -36.95 13.08
C ALA A 505 6.82 -36.81 11.61
N GLY A 506 5.90 -35.89 11.30
CA GLY A 506 5.45 -35.64 9.92
C GLY A 506 6.39 -34.79 9.07
N TYR A 507 7.38 -34.12 9.69
CA TYR A 507 8.47 -33.45 9.00
C TYR A 507 9.77 -34.27 8.99
N ALA A 508 9.79 -35.45 9.60
CA ALA A 508 10.94 -36.34 9.58
C ALA A 508 11.36 -36.62 8.13
N GLY A 509 12.65 -36.39 7.82
CA GLY A 509 13.21 -36.60 6.48
C GLY A 509 13.22 -35.36 5.56
N LEU A 510 12.55 -34.24 5.90
CA LEU A 510 12.69 -32.98 5.17
C LEU A 510 13.91 -32.18 5.64
N LYS A 511 14.64 -31.55 4.72
CA LYS A 511 15.69 -30.56 5.01
C LYS A 511 15.08 -29.29 5.62
N GLY A 512 15.86 -28.50 6.36
CA GLY A 512 15.36 -27.26 6.99
C GLY A 512 14.73 -26.30 5.97
N SER A 513 15.35 -26.12 4.80
CA SER A 513 14.77 -25.31 3.74
C SER A 513 13.42 -25.84 3.26
N GLU A 514 13.18 -27.16 3.32
CA GLU A 514 11.94 -27.80 2.88
C GLU A 514 10.78 -27.61 3.85
N ARG A 515 11.05 -27.20 5.09
CA ARG A 515 10.03 -27.00 6.11
C ARG A 515 9.64 -25.52 6.29
N SER A 516 10.51 -24.60 5.88
CA SER A 516 10.27 -23.16 6.01
C SER A 516 9.09 -22.67 5.17
N SER A 517 8.47 -21.56 5.56
CA SER A 517 7.49 -20.86 4.71
C SER A 517 8.15 -19.92 3.70
N ARG A 518 9.46 -19.68 3.79
CA ARG A 518 10.23 -18.93 2.79
C ARG A 518 10.40 -19.79 1.53
N GLN A 519 9.50 -19.62 0.58
CA GLN A 519 9.40 -20.45 -0.62
C GLN A 519 9.24 -19.58 -1.86
N LEU A 520 10.20 -19.68 -2.78
CA LEU A 520 10.07 -19.07 -4.10
C LEU A 520 9.04 -19.85 -4.92
N ARG A 521 8.43 -19.20 -5.92
CA ARG A 521 7.49 -19.88 -6.81
C ARG A 521 8.17 -21.00 -7.61
N GLY A 522 9.45 -20.79 -7.93
CA GLY A 522 10.37 -21.69 -8.61
C GLY A 522 10.74 -22.94 -7.82
N ASP A 523 10.52 -22.97 -6.51
CA ASP A 523 10.85 -24.11 -5.66
C ASP A 523 9.91 -25.32 -5.90
N GLY A 524 8.80 -25.09 -6.61
CA GLY A 524 7.92 -26.12 -7.13
C GLY A 524 6.70 -26.43 -6.26
N GLU A 525 5.80 -27.25 -6.80
CA GLU A 525 4.49 -27.55 -6.20
C GLU A 525 4.57 -28.04 -4.75
N LYS A 526 5.45 -29.02 -4.47
CA LYS A 526 5.65 -29.58 -3.13
C LYS A 526 5.98 -28.49 -2.10
N ARG A 527 6.81 -27.52 -2.50
CA ARG A 527 7.27 -26.42 -1.64
C ARG A 527 6.20 -25.39 -1.39
N LEU A 528 5.44 -25.03 -2.42
CA LEU A 528 4.31 -24.13 -2.28
C LEU A 528 3.17 -24.74 -1.45
N LEU A 529 2.95 -26.05 -1.56
CA LEU A 529 1.98 -26.78 -0.73
C LEU A 529 2.41 -26.85 0.75
N GLN A 530 3.72 -26.95 0.99
CA GLN A 530 4.28 -26.90 2.34
C GLN A 530 4.14 -25.51 2.97
N GLN A 531 4.43 -24.44 2.23
CA GLN A 531 4.17 -23.07 2.70
C GLN A 531 2.69 -22.90 3.08
N ALA A 532 1.77 -23.34 2.22
CA ALA A 532 0.35 -23.25 2.50
C ALA A 532 -0.07 -24.09 3.74
N LEU A 533 0.58 -25.23 3.97
CA LEU A 533 0.35 -26.05 5.18
C LEU A 533 0.82 -25.35 6.46
N ASN A 534 1.98 -24.68 6.43
CA ASN A 534 2.50 -23.90 7.55
C ASN A 534 1.53 -22.79 7.93
N PHE A 535 1.11 -21.99 6.94
CA PHE A 535 0.12 -20.93 7.17
C PHE A 535 -1.22 -21.47 7.64
N GLN A 536 -1.67 -22.60 7.11
CA GLN A 536 -2.89 -23.27 7.58
C GLN A 536 -2.81 -23.61 9.07
N GLU A 537 -1.70 -24.21 9.49
CA GLU A 537 -1.50 -24.60 10.88
C GLU A 537 -1.43 -23.38 11.80
N ALA A 538 -0.57 -22.41 11.49
CA ALA A 538 -0.42 -21.21 12.30
C ALA A 538 -1.72 -20.39 12.38
N HIS A 539 -2.44 -20.23 11.25
CA HIS A 539 -3.74 -19.55 11.26
C HIS A 539 -4.75 -20.31 12.13
N ASN A 540 -4.83 -21.64 12.01
CA ASN A 540 -5.71 -22.45 12.86
C ASN A 540 -5.38 -22.29 14.35
N ASP A 541 -4.08 -22.29 14.68
CA ASP A 541 -3.57 -22.13 16.05
C ASP A 541 -3.92 -20.75 16.62
N ASN A 542 -3.67 -19.68 15.87
CA ASN A 542 -3.97 -18.29 16.26
C ASN A 542 -5.46 -18.01 16.49
N LEU A 543 -6.36 -18.83 15.93
CA LEU A 543 -7.80 -18.70 16.13
C LEU A 543 -8.30 -19.29 17.47
N HIS A 544 -7.41 -19.86 18.29
CA HIS A 544 -7.74 -20.34 19.62
C HIS A 544 -7.69 -19.21 20.67
N ASN A 545 -8.66 -19.22 21.60
CA ASN A 545 -8.89 -18.22 22.66
C ASN A 545 -9.30 -16.83 22.16
N PRO A 546 -9.93 -15.96 22.99
CA PRO A 546 -10.45 -14.69 22.49
C PRO A 546 -9.30 -13.85 21.93
N HIS A 547 -9.35 -13.65 20.63
CA HIS A 547 -8.32 -13.06 19.81
C HIS A 547 -9.02 -12.20 18.76
N LEU A 548 -8.44 -11.06 18.44
CA LEU A 548 -9.03 -10.16 17.45
C LEU A 548 -8.83 -10.65 16.01
N GLY A 549 -7.98 -11.67 15.80
CA GLY A 549 -7.58 -12.19 14.51
C GLY A 549 -6.07 -12.07 14.32
N ASP A 550 -5.56 -12.38 13.15
CA ASP A 550 -4.13 -12.45 12.89
C ASP A 550 -3.72 -11.77 11.58
N ALA A 551 -2.43 -11.53 11.40
CA ALA A 551 -1.85 -11.10 10.14
C ALA A 551 -0.65 -11.96 9.76
N ASN A 552 -0.73 -12.62 8.60
CA ASN A 552 0.38 -13.42 8.11
C ASN A 552 1.57 -12.52 7.72
N TRP A 553 2.79 -13.04 7.85
CA TRP A 553 3.99 -12.45 7.26
C TRP A 553 4.32 -13.24 5.98
N LEU A 554 3.98 -12.75 4.78
CA LEU A 554 3.30 -11.48 4.45
C LEU A 554 2.54 -11.57 3.12
N MET A 555 2.06 -10.44 2.58
CA MET A 555 1.31 -10.44 1.32
C MET A 555 2.21 -10.71 0.10
N PHE A 556 3.31 -9.95 -0.02
CA PHE A 556 4.21 -9.96 -1.16
C PHE A 556 5.63 -10.24 -0.68
N ASP A 557 6.38 -11.07 -1.39
CA ASP A 557 7.81 -11.20 -1.15
C ASP A 557 8.51 -9.83 -1.27
N TYR A 558 9.61 -9.64 -0.55
CA TYR A 558 10.30 -8.35 -0.47
C TYR A 558 11.81 -8.50 -0.25
N ASN A 559 12.58 -7.43 -0.47
CA ASN A 559 14.02 -7.41 -0.27
C ASN A 559 14.39 -7.08 1.18
N ARG A 560 15.24 -7.94 1.75
CA ARG A 560 15.70 -7.83 3.13
C ARG A 560 16.82 -6.82 3.31
N GLY A 561 17.55 -6.49 2.24
CA GLY A 561 18.64 -5.53 2.23
C GLY A 561 19.94 -6.06 2.85
N TYR A 562 19.88 -6.60 4.07
CA TYR A 562 21.05 -7.11 4.80
C TYR A 562 21.48 -8.53 4.40
N SER A 563 20.59 -9.29 3.75
CA SER A 563 20.76 -10.69 3.41
C SER A 563 20.77 -10.87 1.88
N PRO A 564 21.57 -11.81 1.31
CA PRO A 564 21.68 -12.00 -0.13
C PRO A 564 20.49 -12.80 -0.74
N ASP A 565 19.32 -12.73 -0.11
CA ASP A 565 18.11 -13.45 -0.50
C ASP A 565 16.85 -12.58 -0.36
N ILE A 566 15.80 -13.02 -1.05
CA ILE A 566 14.46 -12.44 -0.94
C ILE A 566 13.77 -13.02 0.28
N GLU A 567 13.03 -12.19 1.02
CA GLU A 567 12.12 -12.74 2.01
C GLU A 567 10.90 -13.34 1.31
N ALA A 568 10.91 -14.68 1.20
CA ALA A 568 10.02 -15.43 0.34
C ALA A 568 8.79 -16.03 1.04
N SER A 569 8.43 -15.55 2.25
CA SER A 569 7.20 -15.96 2.93
C SER A 569 5.94 -15.28 2.41
N GLY A 570 6.05 -14.36 1.45
CA GLY A 570 4.91 -13.75 0.79
C GLY A 570 3.99 -14.82 0.18
N ILE A 571 2.67 -14.65 0.32
CA ILE A 571 1.70 -15.54 -0.34
C ILE A 571 1.55 -15.24 -1.83
N MET A 572 2.11 -14.12 -2.28
CA MET A 572 2.41 -13.81 -3.66
C MET A 572 3.91 -13.52 -3.79
N ASP A 573 4.48 -13.84 -4.95
CA ASP A 573 5.89 -13.56 -5.22
C ASP A 573 6.17 -12.06 -5.37
N LEU A 574 7.46 -11.71 -5.53
CA LEU A 574 7.92 -10.32 -5.68
C LEU A 574 7.26 -9.61 -6.88
N PHE A 575 6.78 -10.38 -7.87
CA PHE A 575 6.10 -9.93 -9.07
C PHE A 575 4.57 -10.03 -9.00
N ARG A 576 4.03 -10.26 -7.79
CA ARG A 576 2.59 -10.35 -7.52
C ARG A 576 1.92 -11.52 -8.26
N LEU A 577 2.62 -12.62 -8.50
CA LEU A 577 2.00 -13.89 -8.91
C LEU A 577 1.64 -14.72 -7.66
N PRO A 578 0.42 -15.30 -7.59
CA PRO A 578 -0.03 -16.01 -6.39
C PRO A 578 0.70 -17.34 -6.20
N LYS A 579 1.03 -17.66 -4.94
CA LYS A 579 1.43 -18.99 -4.47
C LYS A 579 0.17 -19.75 -3.99
N PHE A 580 0.28 -21.04 -3.67
CA PHE A 580 -0.90 -21.81 -3.21
C PHE A 580 -1.49 -21.30 -1.89
N SER A 581 -0.68 -20.69 -1.03
CA SER A 581 -1.10 -20.02 0.20
C SER A 581 -2.07 -18.85 -0.05
N TYR A 582 -1.99 -18.16 -1.19
CA TYR A 582 -2.97 -17.13 -1.59
C TYR A 582 -4.40 -17.70 -1.63
N TYR A 583 -4.57 -18.86 -2.26
CA TYR A 583 -5.89 -19.49 -2.39
C TYR A 583 -6.38 -20.09 -1.06
N PHE A 584 -5.47 -20.52 -0.19
CA PHE A 584 -5.80 -20.87 1.18
C PHE A 584 -6.46 -19.69 1.92
N TYR A 585 -5.82 -18.52 1.97
CA TYR A 585 -6.40 -17.35 2.65
C TYR A 585 -7.68 -16.86 1.97
N LYS A 586 -7.73 -16.89 0.63
CA LYS A 586 -8.94 -16.51 -0.12
C LYS A 586 -10.12 -17.40 0.24
N SER A 587 -9.88 -18.68 0.50
CA SER A 587 -10.91 -19.61 0.97
C SER A 587 -11.40 -19.32 2.39
N GLN A 588 -10.65 -18.60 3.23
CA GLN A 588 -11.10 -18.29 4.61
C GLN A 588 -12.11 -17.15 4.67
N ALA A 589 -12.28 -16.38 3.58
CA ALA A 589 -13.34 -15.39 3.46
C ALA A 589 -14.71 -16.06 3.22
N PRO A 590 -15.81 -15.53 3.78
CA PRO A 590 -17.16 -16.00 3.46
C PRO A 590 -17.41 -16.03 1.95
N PRO A 591 -18.19 -16.99 1.43
CA PRO A 591 -18.59 -17.01 0.02
C PRO A 591 -19.44 -15.76 -0.25
N GLY A 592 -18.79 -14.74 -0.82
CA GLY A 592 -19.41 -13.48 -1.22
C GLY A 592 -20.17 -13.66 -2.52
N LYS A 593 -20.06 -12.67 -3.43
CA LYS A 593 -20.62 -12.79 -4.79
C LYS A 593 -19.90 -13.82 -5.65
N GLU A 594 -18.64 -14.13 -5.31
CA GLU A 594 -17.78 -15.06 -6.05
C GLU A 594 -17.25 -16.12 -5.09
N PRO A 595 -17.99 -17.24 -4.90
CA PRO A 595 -17.47 -18.39 -4.18
C PRO A 595 -16.20 -18.95 -4.82
N LEU A 596 -15.28 -19.44 -4.01
CA LEU A 596 -13.99 -19.97 -4.44
C LEU A 596 -14.01 -21.50 -4.45
N VAL A 597 -13.48 -22.07 -5.52
CA VAL A 597 -12.88 -23.40 -5.56
C VAL A 597 -11.54 -23.25 -6.28
N ASN A 598 -10.46 -23.78 -5.72
CA ASN A 598 -9.16 -23.78 -6.38
C ASN A 598 -8.42 -25.11 -6.13
N ILE A 599 -7.97 -25.75 -7.21
CA ILE A 599 -7.16 -26.98 -7.14
C ILE A 599 -5.69 -26.56 -7.00
N ALA A 600 -5.06 -26.91 -5.87
CA ALA A 600 -3.69 -26.51 -5.55
C ALA A 600 -2.67 -27.51 -6.10
N THR A 601 -2.60 -27.63 -7.43
CA THR A 601 -1.62 -28.45 -8.14
C THR A 601 -1.41 -27.89 -9.56
N TRP A 602 -0.24 -28.14 -10.15
CA TRP A 602 0.02 -27.87 -11.57
C TRP A 602 -0.30 -29.08 -12.46
N TRP A 603 -0.66 -30.22 -11.85
CA TRP A 603 -1.07 -31.48 -12.50
C TRP A 603 -0.12 -32.00 -13.59
N ASN A 604 1.13 -32.23 -13.21
CA ASN A 604 2.18 -32.82 -14.05
C ASN A 604 2.80 -34.06 -13.36
N GLU A 605 3.79 -34.68 -14.00
CA GLU A 605 4.44 -35.90 -13.51
C GLU A 605 5.20 -35.73 -12.17
N ARG A 606 5.41 -34.50 -11.70
CA ARG A 606 6.00 -34.19 -10.39
C ARG A 606 4.96 -33.86 -9.31
N SER A 607 3.68 -33.78 -9.66
CA SER A 607 2.59 -33.54 -8.72
C SER A 607 2.36 -34.76 -7.83
N ASP A 608 1.92 -34.54 -6.58
CA ASP A 608 1.63 -35.63 -5.63
C ASP A 608 0.14 -36.04 -5.73
N PRO A 609 -0.19 -37.21 -6.32
CA PRO A 609 -1.57 -37.64 -6.48
C PRO A 609 -2.21 -38.12 -5.18
N SER A 610 -1.44 -38.38 -4.13
CA SER A 610 -1.95 -38.96 -2.88
C SER A 610 -2.64 -37.93 -1.96
N ALA A 611 -2.41 -36.63 -2.21
CA ALA A 611 -2.87 -35.55 -1.35
C ALA A 611 -3.24 -34.28 -2.14
N ILE A 612 -4.16 -34.39 -3.10
CA ILE A 612 -4.64 -33.24 -3.88
C ILE A 612 -5.45 -32.31 -2.99
N LYS A 613 -4.89 -31.12 -2.72
CA LYS A 613 -5.56 -30.08 -1.96
C LYS A 613 -6.48 -29.24 -2.86
N VAL A 614 -7.69 -28.98 -2.38
CA VAL A 614 -8.61 -28.00 -2.95
C VAL A 614 -8.98 -26.99 -1.89
N TYR A 615 -8.69 -25.71 -2.13
CA TYR A 615 -9.08 -24.60 -1.25
C TYR A 615 -10.43 -24.06 -1.70
N SER A 616 -11.40 -24.01 -0.79
CA SER A 616 -12.76 -23.58 -1.14
C SER A 616 -13.52 -23.09 0.08
N ASN A 617 -14.37 -22.07 -0.12
CA ASN A 617 -15.38 -21.63 0.86
C ASN A 617 -16.78 -22.20 0.59
N CYS A 618 -16.86 -23.23 -0.26
CA CYS A 618 -18.08 -24.01 -0.51
C CYS A 618 -18.32 -25.03 0.61
N GLU A 619 -19.56 -25.52 0.71
CA GLU A 619 -19.95 -26.53 1.71
C GLU A 619 -19.46 -27.93 1.32
N GLU A 620 -19.52 -28.26 0.03
CA GLU A 620 -19.04 -29.52 -0.55
C GLU A 620 -18.24 -29.26 -1.83
N VAL A 621 -17.30 -30.16 -2.13
CA VAL A 621 -16.56 -30.17 -3.39
C VAL A 621 -16.62 -31.56 -4.01
N ALA A 622 -16.88 -31.62 -5.31
CA ALA A 622 -16.74 -32.82 -6.12
C ALA A 622 -15.48 -32.71 -7.00
N LEU A 623 -14.57 -33.68 -6.92
CA LEU A 623 -13.38 -33.74 -7.76
C LEU A 623 -13.55 -34.82 -8.84
N TYR A 624 -13.18 -34.48 -10.07
CA TYR A 624 -13.22 -35.34 -11.23
C TYR A 624 -11.84 -35.45 -11.85
N LEU A 625 -11.50 -36.62 -12.37
CA LEU A 625 -10.35 -36.87 -13.22
C LEU A 625 -10.84 -37.42 -14.56
N ASN A 626 -10.53 -36.73 -15.66
CA ASN A 626 -10.92 -37.14 -17.02
C ASN A 626 -12.43 -37.45 -17.14
N GLY A 627 -13.26 -36.61 -16.51
CA GLY A 627 -14.73 -36.75 -16.49
C GLY A 627 -15.28 -37.80 -15.51
N LYS A 628 -14.43 -38.62 -14.88
CA LYS A 628 -14.86 -39.58 -13.86
C LYS A 628 -14.84 -38.92 -12.48
N LEU A 629 -15.96 -39.00 -11.75
CA LEU A 629 -16.04 -38.57 -10.36
C LEU A 629 -15.08 -39.42 -9.51
N ILE A 630 -14.17 -38.74 -8.80
CA ILE A 630 -13.33 -39.35 -7.76
C ILE A 630 -14.14 -39.42 -6.48
N GLU A 631 -14.59 -38.27 -5.98
CA GLU A 631 -15.36 -38.17 -4.74
C GLU A 631 -16.10 -36.82 -4.69
N LYS A 632 -17.28 -36.80 -4.05
CA LYS A 632 -17.93 -35.57 -3.58
C LYS A 632 -18.03 -35.63 -2.07
N LYS A 633 -17.48 -34.63 -1.37
CA LYS A 633 -17.46 -34.62 0.10
C LYS A 633 -17.50 -33.21 0.69
N LYS A 634 -17.72 -33.16 2.00
CA LYS A 634 -17.41 -32.01 2.87
C LYS A 634 -15.94 -32.06 3.27
N ALA A 635 -15.36 -30.91 3.61
CA ALA A 635 -13.99 -30.86 4.12
C ALA A 635 -13.91 -31.54 5.49
N GLY A 636 -12.86 -32.33 5.70
CA GLY A 636 -12.54 -32.90 7.01
C GLY A 636 -12.01 -31.83 7.97
N ARG A 637 -12.07 -32.11 9.28
CA ARG A 637 -11.40 -31.31 10.31
C ARG A 637 -10.47 -32.19 11.11
N ASP A 638 -9.29 -31.67 11.41
CA ASP A 638 -8.24 -32.30 12.18
C ASP A 638 -7.56 -31.26 13.10
N ARG A 639 -6.45 -31.63 13.74
CA ARG A 639 -5.74 -30.75 14.69
C ARG A 639 -5.19 -29.45 14.09
N ILE A 640 -5.09 -29.33 12.77
CA ILE A 640 -4.59 -28.13 12.08
C ILE A 640 -5.69 -27.46 11.24
N SER A 641 -6.95 -27.79 11.51
CA SER A 641 -8.10 -27.24 10.78
C SER A 641 -9.40 -27.16 11.59
N ASP A 642 -9.36 -27.44 12.89
CA ASP A 642 -10.54 -27.47 13.77
C ASP A 642 -11.13 -26.08 14.03
N LYS A 643 -10.34 -25.01 13.94
CA LYS A 643 -10.77 -23.60 14.08
C LYS A 643 -10.92 -22.86 12.76
N LEU A 644 -10.39 -23.39 11.67
CA LEU A 644 -10.55 -22.78 10.35
C LEU A 644 -12.01 -22.62 9.99
N ARG A 645 -12.37 -21.49 9.40
CA ARG A 645 -13.74 -21.28 8.93
C ARG A 645 -14.07 -22.24 7.78
N TYR A 646 -13.14 -22.38 6.85
CA TYR A 646 -13.26 -23.26 5.68
C TYR A 646 -12.02 -24.16 5.57
N PRO A 647 -12.04 -25.36 6.18
CA PRO A 647 -10.94 -26.32 6.07
C PRO A 647 -10.66 -26.70 4.61
N PRO A 648 -9.39 -26.92 4.21
CA PRO A 648 -9.07 -27.44 2.88
C PRO A 648 -9.66 -28.84 2.65
N PHE A 649 -10.04 -29.12 1.41
CA PHE A 649 -10.42 -30.46 0.98
C PHE A 649 -9.16 -31.21 0.52
N VAL A 650 -9.06 -32.49 0.85
CA VAL A 650 -7.91 -33.34 0.47
C VAL A 650 -8.44 -34.58 -0.23
N PHE A 651 -7.99 -34.87 -1.45
CA PHE A 651 -8.39 -36.04 -2.23
C PHE A 651 -7.17 -36.93 -2.51
N ASP A 652 -7.37 -38.24 -2.43
CA ASP A 652 -6.36 -39.25 -2.76
C ASP A 652 -6.74 -39.92 -4.09
N LEU A 653 -5.92 -39.69 -5.12
CA LEU A 653 -6.08 -40.27 -6.45
C LEU A 653 -5.24 -41.55 -6.63
N GLN A 654 -4.41 -41.89 -5.64
CA GLN A 654 -3.46 -43.00 -5.57
C GLN A 654 -2.31 -42.95 -6.60
N GLN A 655 -2.58 -42.52 -7.83
CA GLN A 655 -1.62 -42.44 -8.92
C GLN A 655 -1.88 -41.24 -9.82
N PHE A 656 -0.80 -40.71 -10.40
CA PHE A 656 -0.89 -39.68 -11.42
C PHE A 656 -1.42 -40.28 -12.73
N SER A 657 -2.35 -39.57 -13.37
CA SER A 657 -2.78 -39.87 -14.73
C SER A 657 -2.94 -38.55 -15.49
N PRO A 658 -2.28 -38.38 -16.65
CA PRO A 658 -2.35 -37.14 -17.39
C PRO A 658 -3.78 -36.86 -17.85
N GLY A 659 -4.14 -35.57 -17.90
CA GLY A 659 -5.44 -35.14 -18.40
C GLY A 659 -6.00 -33.94 -17.63
N GLU A 660 -7.31 -33.93 -17.38
CA GLU A 660 -8.01 -32.83 -16.70
C GLU A 660 -8.42 -33.24 -15.28
N LEU A 661 -7.96 -32.47 -14.30
CA LEU A 661 -8.60 -32.37 -12.99
C LEU A 661 -9.64 -31.26 -13.01
N LYS A 662 -10.83 -31.55 -12.50
CA LYS A 662 -11.92 -30.59 -12.39
C LYS A 662 -12.56 -30.67 -11.02
N ALA A 663 -12.67 -29.55 -10.33
CA ALA A 663 -13.32 -29.42 -9.03
C ALA A 663 -14.59 -28.56 -9.15
N ILE A 664 -15.70 -29.03 -8.58
CA ILE A 664 -16.99 -28.33 -8.57
C ILE A 664 -17.40 -28.08 -7.12
N GLY A 665 -17.66 -26.82 -6.78
CA GLY A 665 -18.07 -26.38 -5.45
C GLY A 665 -19.57 -26.19 -5.33
N TYR A 666 -20.12 -26.61 -4.19
CA TYR A 666 -21.55 -26.58 -3.90
C TYR A 666 -21.86 -25.77 -2.63
N ILE A 667 -22.91 -24.96 -2.68
CA ILE A 667 -23.54 -24.33 -1.50
C ILE A 667 -25.04 -24.62 -1.59
N GLY A 668 -25.62 -25.25 -0.55
CA GLY A 668 -27.02 -25.65 -0.57
C GLY A 668 -27.37 -26.56 -1.75
N ASN A 669 -26.50 -27.52 -2.07
CA ASN A 669 -26.58 -28.44 -3.22
C ASN A 669 -26.57 -27.80 -4.62
N LYS A 670 -26.36 -26.49 -4.74
CA LYS A 670 -26.23 -25.80 -6.03
C LYS A 670 -24.76 -25.65 -6.40
N VAL A 671 -24.43 -25.88 -7.67
CA VAL A 671 -23.11 -25.55 -8.22
C VAL A 671 -22.95 -24.03 -8.18
N VAL A 672 -21.89 -23.56 -7.54
CA VAL A 672 -21.61 -22.12 -7.41
C VAL A 672 -20.21 -21.71 -7.88
N ALA A 673 -19.29 -22.67 -8.02
CA ALA A 673 -17.92 -22.44 -8.46
C ALA A 673 -17.34 -23.69 -9.12
N GLU A 674 -16.38 -23.50 -10.02
CA GLU A 674 -15.64 -24.55 -10.70
C GLU A 674 -14.19 -24.11 -10.90
N ASP A 675 -13.25 -25.04 -10.78
CA ASP A 675 -11.86 -24.86 -11.21
C ASP A 675 -11.37 -26.09 -11.95
N LYS A 676 -10.37 -25.91 -12.83
CA LYS A 676 -9.76 -27.01 -13.58
C LYS A 676 -8.28 -26.79 -13.85
N VAL A 677 -7.53 -27.88 -13.81
CA VAL A 677 -6.10 -27.93 -14.16
C VAL A 677 -5.89 -29.05 -15.16
N ILE A 678 -5.16 -28.76 -16.23
CA ILE A 678 -4.90 -29.70 -17.33
C ILE A 678 -3.41 -29.95 -17.43
N THR A 679 -3.01 -31.22 -17.52
CA THR A 679 -1.61 -31.59 -17.79
C THR A 679 -1.15 -30.97 -19.11
N ALA A 680 -0.16 -30.09 -19.03
CA ALA A 680 0.41 -29.42 -20.20
C ALA A 680 1.18 -30.40 -21.08
N GLY A 681 1.08 -30.22 -22.40
CA GLY A 681 1.99 -30.85 -23.35
C GLY A 681 3.32 -30.10 -23.48
N GLU A 682 4.03 -30.35 -24.58
CA GLU A 682 5.31 -29.71 -24.87
C GLU A 682 5.21 -28.18 -25.00
N PRO A 683 6.18 -27.43 -24.44
CA PRO A 683 6.20 -25.97 -24.51
C PRO A 683 6.43 -25.52 -25.96
N THR A 684 5.46 -24.80 -26.52
CA THR A 684 5.48 -24.39 -27.95
C THR A 684 5.03 -22.96 -28.19
N ALA A 685 4.36 -22.33 -27.20
CA ALA A 685 3.76 -21.01 -27.34
C ALA A 685 3.99 -20.12 -26.11
N ILE A 686 3.70 -18.83 -26.27
CA ILE A 686 3.74 -17.81 -25.21
C ILE A 686 2.35 -17.18 -25.09
N ARG A 687 1.84 -17.06 -23.87
CA ARG A 687 0.63 -16.27 -23.55
C ARG A 687 1.02 -15.04 -22.74
N LEU A 688 0.64 -13.86 -23.24
CA LEU A 688 0.90 -12.59 -22.57
C LEU A 688 -0.33 -12.10 -21.82
N HIS A 689 -0.12 -11.64 -20.59
CA HIS A 689 -1.09 -10.90 -19.79
C HIS A 689 -0.40 -9.81 -18.98
N TRP A 690 -1.12 -8.79 -18.54
CA TRP A 690 -0.57 -7.72 -17.71
C TRP A 690 -1.49 -7.42 -16.53
N ASP A 691 -0.89 -6.92 -15.46
CA ASP A 691 -1.56 -6.62 -14.21
C ASP A 691 -2.42 -5.36 -14.30
N ARG A 692 -3.66 -5.51 -14.77
CA ARG A 692 -4.63 -4.40 -14.82
C ARG A 692 -5.19 -4.09 -13.44
N SER A 693 -5.60 -5.10 -12.68
CA SER A 693 -6.31 -4.96 -11.39
C SER A 693 -7.39 -3.86 -11.43
N GLY A 694 -8.20 -3.85 -12.49
CA GLY A 694 -9.30 -2.90 -12.68
C GLY A 694 -8.92 -1.50 -13.17
N ARG A 695 -7.62 -1.16 -13.28
CA ARG A 695 -7.16 0.17 -13.75
C ARG A 695 -6.28 0.08 -14.99
N ASP A 696 -6.60 0.90 -15.98
CA ASP A 696 -5.78 1.01 -17.19
C ASP A 696 -4.41 1.62 -16.89
N LEU A 697 -3.43 1.36 -17.77
CA LEU A 697 -2.10 1.95 -17.67
C LEU A 697 -2.23 3.46 -17.88
N LYS A 698 -1.81 4.27 -16.91
CA LYS A 698 -1.88 5.73 -16.98
C LYS A 698 -0.61 6.31 -17.61
N ALA A 699 -0.75 7.31 -18.47
CA ALA A 699 0.33 7.96 -19.23
C ALA A 699 0.86 9.20 -18.50
N ASP A 700 1.30 9.03 -17.25
CA ASP A 700 1.91 10.08 -16.43
C ASP A 700 3.44 9.98 -16.37
N GLY A 701 4.03 9.01 -17.07
CA GLY A 701 5.45 8.71 -16.99
C GLY A 701 5.88 8.03 -15.69
N ALA A 702 4.94 7.71 -14.79
CA ALA A 702 5.20 7.11 -13.49
C ALA A 702 4.51 5.76 -13.30
N ASP A 703 3.36 5.53 -13.94
CA ASP A 703 2.61 4.27 -13.83
C ASP A 703 3.39 3.08 -14.36
N LYS A 704 3.37 2.01 -13.58
CA LYS A 704 4.10 0.78 -13.84
C LYS A 704 3.19 -0.41 -13.62
N VAL A 705 3.32 -1.40 -14.49
CA VAL A 705 2.53 -2.64 -14.47
C VAL A 705 3.44 -3.83 -14.70
N PHE A 706 3.13 -4.95 -14.05
CA PHE A 706 3.76 -6.22 -14.38
C PHE A 706 3.18 -6.76 -15.69
N LEU A 707 4.06 -7.19 -16.59
CA LEU A 707 3.73 -7.96 -17.77
C LEU A 707 4.27 -9.37 -17.61
N TYR A 708 3.39 -10.33 -17.78
CA TYR A 708 3.63 -11.75 -17.54
C TYR A 708 3.58 -12.51 -18.87
N ALA A 709 4.64 -13.27 -19.15
CA ALA A 709 4.73 -14.17 -20.28
C ALA A 709 4.73 -15.62 -19.78
N SER A 710 3.58 -16.28 -19.88
CA SER A 710 3.45 -17.71 -19.57
C SER A 710 3.89 -18.55 -20.77
N ILE A 711 4.79 -19.50 -20.54
CA ILE A 711 5.14 -20.55 -21.50
C ILE A 711 4.03 -21.58 -21.49
N THR A 712 3.48 -21.90 -22.66
CA THR A 712 2.32 -22.79 -22.80
C THR A 712 2.54 -23.86 -23.86
N ASP A 713 1.77 -24.94 -23.74
CA ASP A 713 1.61 -25.90 -24.82
C ASP A 713 0.77 -25.31 -25.98
N SER A 714 0.58 -26.08 -27.05
CA SER A 714 -0.17 -25.66 -28.24
C SER A 714 -1.66 -25.43 -27.97
N ARG A 715 -2.17 -25.87 -26.82
CA ARG A 715 -3.56 -25.69 -26.36
C ARG A 715 -3.69 -24.56 -25.34
N GLY A 716 -2.59 -23.89 -24.99
CA GLY A 716 -2.57 -22.79 -24.04
C GLY A 716 -2.46 -23.20 -22.56
N ASN A 717 -2.18 -24.46 -22.24
CA ASN A 717 -1.94 -24.89 -20.86
C ASN A 717 -0.52 -24.47 -20.44
N THR A 718 -0.38 -23.89 -19.24
CA THR A 718 0.93 -23.41 -18.76
C THR A 718 1.88 -24.58 -18.49
N CYS A 719 3.07 -24.55 -19.08
CA CYS A 719 4.12 -25.52 -18.85
C CYS A 719 4.94 -25.13 -17.61
N TYR A 720 4.40 -25.39 -16.40
CA TYR A 720 5.01 -24.96 -15.13
C TYR A 720 6.42 -25.54 -14.85
N LEU A 721 6.82 -26.61 -15.54
CA LEU A 721 8.16 -27.17 -15.43
C LEU A 721 9.19 -26.46 -16.33
N SER A 722 8.72 -25.59 -17.25
CA SER A 722 9.60 -24.84 -18.12
C SER A 722 10.27 -23.70 -17.36
N ASN A 723 11.58 -23.56 -17.56
CA ASN A 723 12.36 -22.42 -17.11
C ASN A 723 12.95 -21.65 -18.29
N ALA A 724 12.38 -21.74 -19.50
CA ALA A 724 13.02 -21.15 -20.68
C ALA A 724 13.28 -19.64 -20.51
N ARG A 725 14.39 -19.18 -21.10
CA ARG A 725 14.74 -17.75 -21.12
C ARG A 725 13.92 -17.04 -22.20
N LEU A 726 13.21 -15.98 -21.81
CA LEU A 726 12.41 -15.16 -22.72
C LEU A 726 13.04 -13.77 -22.90
N ASN A 727 12.96 -13.24 -24.12
CA ASN A 727 13.42 -11.90 -24.48
C ASN A 727 12.22 -11.02 -24.77
N PHE A 728 12.18 -9.86 -24.14
CA PHE A 728 11.13 -8.86 -24.25
C PHE A 728 11.64 -7.66 -25.04
N SER A 729 10.79 -7.11 -25.90
CA SER A 729 11.05 -5.86 -26.62
C SER A 729 9.80 -4.99 -26.58
N VAL A 730 9.98 -3.69 -26.38
CA VAL A 730 8.89 -2.72 -26.27
C VAL A 730 9.05 -1.67 -27.35
N SER A 731 7.94 -1.28 -27.96
CA SER A 731 7.84 -0.17 -28.91
C SER A 731 6.61 0.69 -28.61
N GLY A 732 6.67 1.97 -28.96
CA GLY A 732 5.62 2.95 -28.64
C GLY A 732 5.85 3.65 -27.30
N ASN A 733 4.76 3.98 -26.60
CA ASN A 733 4.78 4.92 -25.47
C ASN A 733 5.02 4.24 -24.11
N GLY A 734 6.04 3.38 -24.04
CA GLY A 734 6.45 2.73 -22.80
C GLY A 734 7.85 2.15 -22.87
N GLN A 735 8.38 1.78 -21.71
CA GLN A 735 9.73 1.24 -21.56
C GLN A 735 9.76 0.12 -20.51
N LEU A 736 10.70 -0.82 -20.67
CA LEU A 736 10.98 -1.81 -19.63
C LEU A 736 11.82 -1.20 -18.52
N VAL A 737 11.53 -1.59 -17.29
CA VAL A 737 12.36 -1.30 -16.13
C VAL A 737 13.06 -2.58 -15.70
N GLY A 738 14.39 -2.54 -15.59
CA GLY A 738 15.23 -3.70 -15.34
C GLY A 738 15.70 -4.39 -16.64
N GLY A 739 15.78 -5.72 -16.61
CA GLY A 739 16.32 -6.52 -17.71
C GLY A 739 15.27 -6.93 -18.76
N ALA A 740 15.67 -6.95 -20.04
CA ALA A 740 14.82 -7.40 -21.15
C ALA A 740 14.85 -8.92 -21.38
N ALA A 741 15.81 -9.63 -20.79
CA ALA A 741 15.96 -11.08 -20.92
C ALA A 741 15.78 -11.74 -19.56
N VAL A 742 14.70 -12.50 -19.39
CA VAL A 742 14.26 -13.03 -18.09
C VAL A 742 14.13 -14.54 -18.16
N GLN A 743 14.69 -15.23 -17.18
CA GLN A 743 14.47 -16.66 -17.00
C GLN A 743 13.05 -16.88 -16.47
N ALA A 744 12.26 -17.75 -17.12
CA ALA A 744 10.97 -18.11 -16.57
C ALA A 744 11.16 -18.86 -15.24
N GLU A 745 10.41 -18.44 -14.23
CA GLU A 745 10.25 -19.18 -12.99
C GLU A 745 8.91 -19.91 -13.06
N SER A 746 8.87 -21.21 -12.78
CA SER A 746 7.74 -22.13 -12.98
C SER A 746 6.84 -21.76 -14.19
N GLY A 747 7.42 -21.69 -15.38
CA GLY A 747 6.73 -21.43 -16.65
C GLY A 747 6.30 -19.98 -16.91
N ILE A 748 6.67 -19.01 -16.07
CA ILE A 748 6.28 -17.60 -16.24
C ILE A 748 7.50 -16.69 -16.10
N ALA A 749 7.78 -15.90 -17.12
CA ALA A 749 8.73 -14.79 -17.05
C ALA A 749 7.98 -13.46 -16.90
N THR A 750 8.47 -12.58 -16.03
CA THR A 750 7.81 -11.31 -15.72
C THR A 750 8.76 -10.13 -15.93
N VAL A 751 8.23 -9.03 -16.49
CA VAL A 751 8.93 -7.74 -16.59
C VAL A 751 8.08 -6.62 -16.03
N LEU A 752 8.72 -5.54 -15.61
CA LEU A 752 8.05 -4.30 -15.20
C LEU A 752 8.01 -3.34 -16.39
N LEU A 753 6.81 -2.93 -16.79
CA LEU A 753 6.57 -1.98 -17.87
C LEU A 753 6.19 -0.62 -17.28
N GLN A 754 6.87 0.44 -17.70
CA GLN A 754 6.56 1.82 -17.33
C GLN A 754 5.96 2.57 -18.52
N SER A 755 4.91 3.35 -18.29
CA SER A 755 4.35 4.26 -19.30
C SER A 755 5.24 5.49 -19.51
N THR A 756 5.13 6.16 -20.65
CA THR A 756 5.61 7.54 -20.79
C THR A 756 4.54 8.55 -20.38
N SER A 757 4.86 9.85 -20.40
CA SER A 757 3.89 10.94 -20.21
C SER A 757 2.98 11.17 -21.41
N GLN A 758 3.09 10.36 -22.46
CA GLN A 758 2.27 10.47 -23.67
C GLN A 758 1.34 9.27 -23.78
N ALA A 759 0.04 9.52 -23.79
CA ALA A 759 -0.96 8.48 -24.02
C ALA A 759 -0.80 7.87 -25.42
N GLY A 760 -0.93 6.56 -25.54
CA GLY A 760 -0.76 5.89 -26.83
C GLY A 760 -0.55 4.38 -26.73
N PRO A 761 -0.34 3.71 -27.87
CA PRO A 761 -0.07 2.29 -27.88
C PRO A 761 1.34 2.00 -27.33
N VAL A 762 1.45 0.90 -26.59
CA VAL A 762 2.67 0.28 -26.09
C VAL A 762 2.62 -1.18 -26.52
N THR A 763 3.43 -1.54 -27.51
CA THR A 763 3.46 -2.90 -28.06
C THR A 763 4.66 -3.64 -27.49
N ILE A 764 4.39 -4.76 -26.84
CA ILE A 764 5.40 -5.64 -26.27
C ILE A 764 5.44 -6.92 -27.10
N THR A 765 6.63 -7.31 -27.54
CA THR A 765 6.89 -8.55 -28.27
C THR A 765 7.83 -9.41 -27.47
N VAL A 766 7.49 -10.69 -27.31
CA VAL A 766 8.23 -11.67 -26.51
C VAL A 766 8.60 -12.86 -27.38
N SER A 767 9.85 -13.30 -27.27
CA SER A 767 10.38 -14.47 -27.97
C SER A 767 11.20 -15.36 -27.03
N GLY A 768 11.31 -16.64 -27.38
CA GLY A 768 12.14 -17.63 -26.69
C GLY A 768 12.53 -18.74 -27.65
N GLU A 769 13.64 -19.43 -27.37
CA GLU A 769 14.10 -20.54 -28.21
C GLU A 769 13.03 -21.65 -28.28
N GLY A 770 12.70 -22.11 -29.49
CA GLY A 770 11.68 -23.15 -29.71
C GLY A 770 10.23 -22.72 -29.47
N LEU A 771 9.97 -21.46 -29.09
CA LEU A 771 8.62 -20.94 -28.82
C LEU A 771 8.17 -20.00 -29.93
N LYS A 772 6.89 -20.07 -30.30
CA LYS A 772 6.28 -19.10 -31.22
C LYS A 772 6.28 -17.70 -30.56
N PRO A 773 6.90 -16.67 -31.19
CA PRO A 773 6.86 -15.31 -30.65
C PRO A 773 5.44 -14.77 -30.54
N GLN A 774 5.19 -13.93 -29.52
CA GLN A 774 3.88 -13.36 -29.26
C GLN A 774 4.00 -11.87 -28.96
N SER A 775 2.97 -11.10 -29.33
CA SER A 775 2.87 -9.67 -29.04
C SER A 775 1.55 -9.30 -28.38
N ILE A 776 1.57 -8.24 -27.56
CA ILE A 776 0.39 -7.59 -27.01
C ILE A 776 0.55 -6.08 -27.13
N THR A 777 -0.53 -5.38 -27.47
CA THR A 777 -0.57 -3.90 -27.45
C THR A 777 -1.46 -3.43 -26.32
N ILE A 778 -0.87 -2.70 -25.38
CA ILE A 778 -1.57 -2.01 -24.29
C ILE A 778 -1.72 -0.55 -24.72
N ARG A 779 -2.83 0.10 -24.43
CA ARG A 779 -2.98 1.55 -24.66
C ARG A 779 -2.91 2.29 -23.34
N SER A 780 -1.88 3.12 -23.17
CA SER A 780 -1.80 4.03 -22.03
C SER A 780 -2.83 5.15 -22.19
N GLN A 781 -3.51 5.48 -21.09
CA GLN A 781 -4.59 6.47 -21.02
C GLN A 781 -4.08 7.77 -20.38
N PRO A 782 -4.62 8.95 -20.75
CA PRO A 782 -4.26 10.23 -20.14
C PRO A 782 -4.37 10.27 -18.61
#